data_AF-A0A1A8RL88-F1
#
_entry.id   AF-A0A1A8RL88-F1
#
_cell.length_a   1.000
_cell.length_b   1.000
_cell.length_c   1.000
_cell.angle_alpha   90.00
_cell.angle_beta   90.00
_cell.angle_gamma   90.00
#
_symmetry.space_group_name_H-M   'P 1'
#
loop_
_entity.id
_entity.type
_entity.pdbx_description
1 polymer ?
#
loop_
_entity_poly.entity_id
_entity_poly.type
_entity_poly.pdbx_seq_one_letter_code
_entity_poly.pdbx_strand_id
1 'polypeptide(L)'
;MSDFAAQICGERLTAEQMDEQRMQNVAYQYLCRLEEAKRWMEACLEEDLPAPTELEETLRNGVLLAKLGHRFAPTLVPLKKIYDPEQLRYKAQGLQFRHTDNINHWRSAVTSLGLPQIFQPETTDVYDKKNMPRAIYCIHALSLYLYRLGLAPPIHDLCGKVKFTDEEINNMKLELDKYGIQMPAFSKIGGLLVNELSVDQAAVHAAVIAINEAVERGDVSVTAAALSNPSALLHDLEEELMKVYQDVLLQARRRKAKGAQGKRGGSEHTDVYEEFLTQKEIQEQVNIVNVRSAVEMVDEALDAADQLSLLSALRLPCLSLKGLHTENGFWYLDQLLVDRQHKALDQGSVDPLEPAELQDSVYAANQEAQRSQNLLIAVQKINASLRGNDPRYTVSCLMNSDLQLPQVFPSAATLYHHELRLLQKRAVQEELQQEELFVAVEMLSAVALTNQTLEVGNLQKFSSSLLSPSVGLSDVDPAMMDRYLEHLSGVKQQNVTHFLTWNELQEGVISVNNRVQEEEQQQLLAVGLTNEAVMSGDIRLLLSALMLPSSGLDEVLPAHICRYLTLLTRARERKVQVSRDFEAELWLADIQEAVKLANQQSQNALKLCLAVAAVNQAVKENRPKQTLRVLALPELQLTGVRSDCAAEYQQGLSALIVHRTPSGSGDSRSPWVRVQLHDGSFYYFHLKRLEGSWEKPKEKL
;
A
#
# COMPACT_ATOMS: atom_id res chain seq x y z
N MET A 1 34.79 -55.97 -63.58
CA MET A 1 34.70 -56.75 -64.82
C MET A 1 33.36 -56.44 -65.46
N SER A 2 33.36 -56.14 -66.77
CA SER A 2 32.23 -55.90 -67.72
C SER A 2 31.21 -54.84 -67.29
N ASP A 3 31.06 -53.66 -67.92
CA ASP A 3 31.18 -53.35 -69.34
C ASP A 3 31.79 -51.96 -69.59
N PHE A 4 32.96 -51.98 -70.23
CA PHE A 4 33.64 -50.84 -70.86
C PHE A 4 34.21 -51.41 -72.16
N ALA A 5 33.56 -51.14 -73.31
CA ALA A 5 34.18 -51.08 -74.64
C ALA A 5 33.14 -51.05 -75.79
N ALA A 6 32.57 -49.87 -76.03
CA ALA A 6 32.18 -49.32 -77.34
C ALA A 6 31.57 -47.95 -77.00
N GLN A 7 32.11 -46.80 -77.35
CA GLN A 7 32.63 -46.42 -78.67
C GLN A 7 33.45 -45.14 -78.51
N ILE A 8 34.66 -45.16 -79.07
CA ILE A 8 35.48 -43.98 -79.32
C ILE A 8 34.74 -43.13 -80.36
N CYS A 9 34.24 -41.97 -79.96
CA CYS A 9 34.16 -40.81 -80.84
C CYS A 9 34.35 -39.56 -79.97
N GLY A 10 35.58 -39.06 -79.93
CA GLY A 10 35.82 -37.71 -79.47
C GLY A 10 35.21 -36.75 -80.49
N GLU A 11 33.95 -36.40 -80.32
CA GLU A 11 33.43 -35.17 -80.90
C GLU A 11 34.22 -34.04 -80.27
N ARG A 12 35.06 -33.36 -81.07
CA ARG A 12 35.56 -32.04 -80.69
C ARG A 12 34.32 -31.18 -80.50
N LEU A 13 33.94 -30.93 -79.26
CA LEU A 13 32.96 -29.91 -78.90
C LEU A 13 33.32 -28.65 -79.68
N THR A 14 32.38 -28.11 -80.44
CA THR A 14 32.61 -26.85 -81.17
C THR A 14 32.96 -25.75 -80.16
N ALA A 15 33.64 -24.68 -80.60
CA ALA A 15 33.94 -23.55 -79.71
C ALA A 15 32.67 -23.03 -79.00
N GLU A 16 31.53 -23.08 -79.71
CA GLU A 16 30.20 -22.74 -79.19
C GLU A 16 29.72 -23.74 -78.11
N GLN A 17 29.86 -25.05 -78.29
CA GLN A 17 29.47 -26.07 -77.30
C GLN A 17 30.36 -26.04 -76.04
N MET A 18 31.66 -25.76 -76.19
CA MET A 18 32.56 -25.57 -75.05
C MET A 18 32.22 -24.30 -74.26
N ASP A 19 31.82 -23.23 -74.94
CA ASP A 19 31.39 -21.99 -74.29
C ASP A 19 30.02 -22.18 -73.61
N GLU A 20 29.09 -22.91 -74.22
CA GLU A 20 27.81 -23.28 -73.61
C GLU A 20 27.97 -24.10 -72.33
N GLN A 21 28.85 -25.11 -72.33
CA GLN A 21 29.17 -25.91 -71.14
C GLN A 21 29.89 -25.07 -70.08
N ARG A 22 30.75 -24.14 -70.48
CA ARG A 22 31.41 -23.21 -69.56
C ARG A 22 30.39 -22.27 -68.89
N MET A 23 29.45 -21.70 -69.65
CA MET A 23 28.42 -20.83 -69.11
C MET A 23 27.41 -21.58 -68.21
N GLN A 24 27.07 -22.83 -68.55
CA GLN A 24 26.28 -23.69 -67.66
C GLN A 24 26.99 -23.96 -66.33
N ASN A 25 28.30 -24.23 -66.36
CA ASN A 25 29.08 -24.41 -65.13
C ASN A 25 29.17 -23.14 -64.29
N VAL A 26 29.28 -21.96 -64.92
CA VAL A 26 29.28 -20.65 -64.24
C VAL A 26 27.92 -20.39 -63.57
N ALA A 27 26.81 -20.65 -64.27
CA ALA A 27 25.46 -20.53 -63.73
C ALA A 27 25.23 -21.47 -62.54
N TYR A 28 25.68 -22.73 -62.65
CA TYR A 28 25.62 -23.70 -61.55
C TYR A 28 26.43 -23.26 -60.32
N GLN A 29 27.66 -22.78 -60.52
CA GLN A 29 28.50 -22.27 -59.43
C GLN A 29 27.86 -21.07 -58.74
N TYR A 30 27.25 -20.16 -59.51
CA TYR A 30 26.58 -19.00 -58.94
C TYR A 30 25.33 -19.37 -58.14
N LEU A 31 24.51 -20.32 -58.64
CA LEU A 31 23.38 -20.88 -57.87
C LEU A 31 23.84 -21.52 -56.55
N CYS A 32 25.00 -22.20 -56.55
CA CYS A 32 25.60 -22.69 -55.31
C CYS A 32 25.92 -21.53 -54.36
N ARG A 33 26.55 -20.43 -54.84
CA ARG A 33 26.87 -19.26 -54.00
C ARG A 33 25.64 -18.55 -53.46
N LEU A 34 24.53 -18.52 -54.20
CA LEU A 34 23.25 -18.00 -53.73
C LEU A 34 22.68 -18.86 -52.60
N GLU A 35 22.70 -20.19 -52.76
CA GLU A 35 22.24 -21.13 -51.73
C GLU A 35 23.10 -21.05 -50.45
N GLU A 36 24.41 -20.86 -50.58
CA GLU A 36 25.30 -20.65 -49.43
C GLU A 36 25.01 -19.35 -48.69
N ALA A 37 24.83 -18.25 -49.44
CA ALA A 37 24.47 -16.94 -48.88
C ALA A 37 23.11 -17.00 -48.17
N LYS A 38 22.13 -17.69 -48.78
CA LYS A 38 20.82 -17.93 -48.19
C LYS A 38 20.93 -18.60 -46.84
N ARG A 39 21.53 -19.80 -46.75
CA ARG A 39 21.61 -20.56 -45.49
C ARG A 39 22.37 -19.80 -44.41
N TRP A 40 23.39 -19.03 -44.79
CA TRP A 40 24.10 -18.19 -43.85
C TRP A 40 23.24 -17.05 -43.31
N MET A 41 22.45 -16.39 -44.17
CA MET A 41 21.50 -15.36 -43.75
C MET A 41 20.38 -15.92 -42.87
N GLU A 42 19.84 -17.10 -43.20
CA GLU A 42 18.86 -17.82 -42.36
C GLU A 42 19.43 -18.13 -40.97
N ALA A 43 20.67 -18.62 -40.91
CA ALA A 43 21.36 -18.89 -39.65
C ALA A 43 21.65 -17.63 -38.81
N CYS A 44 21.82 -16.46 -39.45
CA CYS A 44 22.07 -15.21 -38.75
C CYS A 44 20.79 -14.47 -38.32
N LEU A 45 19.71 -14.63 -39.07
CA LEU A 45 18.44 -13.91 -38.87
C LEU A 45 17.36 -14.75 -38.18
N GLU A 46 17.52 -16.08 -38.12
CA GLU A 46 16.53 -17.02 -37.58
C GLU A 46 15.15 -16.92 -38.29
N GLU A 47 15.16 -16.53 -39.57
CA GLU A 47 13.98 -16.43 -40.45
C GLU A 47 14.20 -17.29 -41.71
N ASP A 48 13.15 -17.93 -42.24
CA ASP A 48 13.21 -18.72 -43.48
C ASP A 48 13.23 -17.80 -44.71
N LEU A 49 14.21 -17.99 -45.61
CA LEU A 49 14.35 -17.22 -46.85
C LEU A 49 13.77 -17.98 -48.07
N PRO A 50 13.33 -17.27 -49.12
CA PRO A 50 12.76 -17.89 -50.33
C PRO A 50 13.80 -18.72 -51.11
N ALA A 51 13.36 -19.40 -52.18
CA ALA A 51 14.22 -20.25 -53.00
C ALA A 51 15.44 -19.46 -53.54
N PRO A 52 16.59 -20.12 -53.79
CA PRO A 52 17.81 -19.45 -54.27
C PRO A 52 17.61 -18.71 -55.60
N THR A 53 16.63 -19.14 -56.41
CA THR A 53 16.20 -18.50 -57.66
C THR A 53 15.46 -17.17 -57.46
N GLU A 54 14.80 -16.99 -56.32
CA GLU A 54 14.02 -15.80 -55.96
C GLU A 54 14.76 -14.90 -54.95
N LEU A 55 15.89 -15.37 -54.43
CA LEU A 55 16.70 -14.68 -53.43
C LEU A 55 17.16 -13.30 -53.93
N GLU A 56 17.63 -13.23 -55.18
CA GLU A 56 18.08 -11.99 -55.78
C GLU A 56 16.98 -10.92 -55.80
N GLU A 57 15.76 -11.31 -56.15
CA GLU A 57 14.62 -10.38 -56.24
C GLU A 57 14.19 -9.91 -54.84
N THR A 58 14.26 -10.80 -53.86
CA THR A 58 13.92 -10.51 -52.46
C THR A 58 14.92 -9.54 -51.80
N LEU A 59 16.20 -9.60 -52.18
CA LEU A 59 17.23 -8.70 -51.66
C LEU A 59 17.11 -7.25 -52.18
N ARG A 60 16.37 -7.02 -53.28
CA ARG A 60 16.24 -5.69 -53.91
C ARG A 60 15.57 -4.65 -53.03
N ASN A 61 14.66 -5.06 -52.15
CA ASN A 61 13.97 -4.17 -51.23
C ASN A 61 14.83 -3.76 -50.01
N GLY A 62 16.02 -4.36 -49.87
CA GLY A 62 16.99 -4.09 -48.82
C GLY A 62 16.57 -4.48 -47.40
N VAL A 63 15.36 -5.02 -47.19
CA VAL A 63 14.82 -5.30 -45.83
C VAL A 63 15.67 -6.34 -45.13
N LEU A 64 15.96 -7.47 -45.81
CA LEU A 64 16.81 -8.53 -45.26
C LEU A 64 18.24 -8.06 -44.99
N LEU A 65 18.79 -7.20 -45.87
CA LEU A 65 20.11 -6.60 -45.70
C LEU A 65 20.15 -5.66 -44.50
N ALA A 66 19.11 -4.85 -44.29
CA ALA A 66 18.99 -3.95 -43.15
C ALA A 66 18.81 -4.72 -41.83
N LYS A 67 18.03 -5.82 -41.82
CA LYS A 67 17.94 -6.74 -40.67
C LYS A 67 19.30 -7.36 -40.33
N LEU A 68 20.06 -7.77 -41.34
CA LEU A 68 21.43 -8.26 -41.17
C LEU A 68 22.33 -7.17 -40.57
N GLY A 69 22.22 -5.94 -41.06
CA GLY A 69 22.89 -4.77 -40.49
C GLY A 69 22.50 -4.51 -39.03
N HIS A 70 21.22 -4.66 -38.67
CA HIS A 70 20.74 -4.51 -37.30
C HIS A 70 21.33 -5.57 -36.37
N ARG A 71 21.42 -6.83 -36.82
CA ARG A 71 21.96 -7.94 -36.00
C ARG A 71 23.40 -7.68 -35.56
N PHE A 72 24.23 -7.13 -36.44
CA PHE A 72 25.65 -6.91 -36.16
C PHE A 72 25.98 -5.46 -35.74
N ALA A 73 25.13 -4.48 -36.04
CA ALA A 73 25.29 -3.07 -35.66
C ALA A 73 23.94 -2.44 -35.23
N PRO A 74 23.36 -2.87 -34.10
CA PRO A 74 22.00 -2.47 -33.68
C PRO A 74 21.88 -0.99 -33.32
N THR A 75 22.98 -0.36 -32.90
CA THR A 75 23.07 1.07 -32.59
C THR A 75 22.98 1.95 -33.84
N LEU A 76 23.56 1.50 -34.96
CA LEU A 76 23.59 2.25 -36.23
C LEU A 76 22.31 2.04 -37.04
N VAL A 77 21.77 0.81 -37.05
CA VAL A 77 20.55 0.44 -37.76
C VAL A 77 19.49 -0.04 -36.77
N PRO A 78 18.76 0.85 -36.07
CA PRO A 78 17.62 0.45 -35.26
C PRO A 78 16.49 -0.13 -36.12
N LEU A 79 15.81 -1.18 -35.63
CA LEU A 79 14.66 -1.79 -36.34
C LEU A 79 13.58 -0.77 -36.71
N LYS A 80 13.37 0.26 -35.88
CA LYS A 80 12.40 1.35 -36.12
C LYS A 80 12.70 2.18 -37.37
N LYS A 81 13.95 2.18 -37.86
CA LYS A 81 14.36 2.91 -39.06
C LYS A 81 14.25 2.09 -40.34
N ILE A 82 14.05 0.77 -40.24
CA ILE A 82 13.90 -0.11 -41.40
C ILE A 82 12.54 0.16 -42.04
N TYR A 83 12.54 0.49 -43.31
CA TYR A 83 11.33 0.71 -44.09
C TYR A 83 10.71 -0.63 -44.51
N ASP A 84 9.41 -0.80 -44.26
CA ASP A 84 8.63 -2.01 -44.59
C ASP A 84 9.21 -3.31 -43.99
N PRO A 85 9.36 -3.39 -42.65
CA PRO A 85 10.03 -4.52 -41.99
C PRO A 85 9.32 -5.86 -42.20
N GLU A 86 8.00 -5.87 -42.37
CA GLU A 86 7.20 -7.07 -42.68
C GLU A 86 7.01 -7.33 -44.20
N GLN A 87 7.60 -6.50 -45.07
CA GLN A 87 7.50 -6.59 -46.54
C GLN A 87 6.06 -6.57 -47.07
N LEU A 88 5.09 -6.03 -46.32
CA LEU A 88 3.68 -5.99 -46.69
C LEU A 88 3.46 -5.04 -47.87
N ARG A 89 4.20 -3.92 -47.92
CA ARG A 89 4.08 -2.95 -49.01
C ARG A 89 4.76 -3.45 -50.27
N TYR A 90 5.90 -4.11 -50.13
CA TYR A 90 6.59 -4.78 -51.23
C TYR A 90 5.70 -5.84 -51.89
N LYS A 91 5.00 -6.68 -51.11
CA LYS A 91 4.06 -7.68 -51.64
C LYS A 91 2.82 -7.07 -52.30
N ALA A 92 2.36 -5.90 -51.85
CA ALA A 92 1.14 -5.26 -52.36
C ALA A 92 1.39 -4.34 -53.57
N GLN A 93 2.51 -3.63 -53.61
CA GLN A 93 2.77 -2.54 -54.58
C GLN A 93 4.13 -2.65 -55.27
N GLY A 94 4.94 -3.68 -54.97
CA GLY A 94 6.27 -3.85 -55.53
C GLY A 94 7.31 -2.88 -54.95
N LEU A 95 8.40 -2.69 -55.69
CA LEU A 95 9.57 -1.93 -55.24
C LEU A 95 9.31 -0.41 -55.26
N GLN A 96 9.39 0.22 -54.09
CA GLN A 96 9.33 1.67 -53.88
C GLN A 96 10.72 2.29 -53.65
N PHE A 97 10.93 3.54 -54.09
CA PHE A 97 12.20 4.25 -53.95
C PHE A 97 12.73 4.28 -52.50
N ARG A 98 11.83 4.35 -51.52
CA ARG A 98 12.18 4.39 -50.10
C ARG A 98 12.87 3.11 -49.59
N HIS A 99 12.79 1.99 -50.32
CA HIS A 99 13.57 0.79 -50.01
C HIS A 99 15.09 0.98 -50.21
N THR A 100 15.51 2.00 -50.95
CA THR A 100 16.95 2.35 -51.06
C THR A 100 17.56 2.73 -49.72
N ASP A 101 16.77 3.28 -48.79
CA ASP A 101 17.21 3.61 -47.43
C ASP A 101 17.69 2.37 -46.67
N ASN A 102 16.99 1.24 -46.83
CA ASN A 102 17.36 -0.03 -46.20
C ASN A 102 18.75 -0.52 -46.68
N ILE A 103 19.01 -0.40 -47.98
CA ILE A 103 20.31 -0.77 -48.57
C ILE A 103 21.40 0.17 -48.06
N ASN A 104 21.13 1.47 -47.94
CA ASN A 104 22.08 2.45 -47.40
C ASN A 104 22.38 2.21 -45.91
N HIS A 105 21.38 1.81 -45.13
CA HIS A 105 21.56 1.42 -43.74
C HIS A 105 22.47 0.20 -43.61
N TRP A 106 22.27 -0.82 -44.44
CA TRP A 106 23.15 -1.99 -44.49
C TRP A 106 24.58 -1.62 -44.90
N ARG A 107 24.78 -0.81 -45.94
CA ARG A 107 26.13 -0.34 -46.36
C ARG A 107 26.84 0.44 -45.26
N SER A 108 26.10 1.27 -44.52
CA SER A 108 26.62 2.00 -43.37
C SER A 108 27.02 1.04 -42.24
N ALA A 109 26.22 0.01 -41.97
CA ALA A 109 26.54 -1.03 -41.00
C ALA A 109 27.80 -1.80 -41.41
N VAL A 110 27.90 -2.25 -42.66
CA VAL A 110 29.07 -2.96 -43.20
C VAL A 110 30.34 -2.12 -43.13
N THR A 111 30.23 -0.81 -43.39
CA THR A 111 31.35 0.13 -43.23
C THR A 111 31.75 0.28 -41.76
N SER A 112 30.79 0.40 -40.84
CA SER A 112 31.07 0.49 -39.40
C SER A 112 31.68 -0.77 -38.82
N LEU A 113 31.35 -1.94 -39.39
CA LEU A 113 31.95 -3.21 -39.02
C LEU A 113 33.41 -3.33 -39.49
N GLY A 114 33.87 -2.46 -40.41
CA GLY A 114 35.24 -2.41 -40.89
C GLY A 114 35.51 -3.20 -42.17
N LEU A 115 34.48 -3.60 -42.93
CA LEU A 115 34.69 -4.27 -44.22
C LEU A 115 35.17 -3.25 -45.28
N PRO A 116 36.30 -3.49 -45.97
CA PRO A 116 36.84 -2.56 -46.96
C PRO A 116 35.85 -2.23 -48.09
N GLN A 117 35.85 -0.98 -48.55
CA GLN A 117 34.92 -0.48 -49.57
C GLN A 117 35.00 -1.24 -50.91
N ILE A 118 36.13 -1.91 -51.19
CA ILE A 118 36.31 -2.73 -52.40
C ILE A 118 35.29 -3.88 -52.50
N PHE A 119 34.84 -4.42 -51.36
CA PHE A 119 33.86 -5.50 -51.31
C PHE A 119 32.42 -5.00 -51.35
N GLN A 120 32.17 -3.70 -51.11
CA GLN A 120 30.82 -3.17 -50.97
C GLN A 120 30.18 -2.88 -52.34
N PRO A 121 28.90 -3.25 -52.56
CA PRO A 121 28.15 -2.91 -53.76
C PRO A 121 27.63 -1.46 -53.69
N GLU A 122 27.25 -0.91 -54.84
CA GLU A 122 26.50 0.34 -54.91
C GLU A 122 25.00 0.10 -54.67
N THR A 123 24.26 1.14 -54.28
CA THR A 123 22.82 1.04 -54.00
C THR A 123 22.03 0.67 -55.27
N THR A 124 22.50 1.14 -56.43
CA THR A 124 21.99 0.82 -57.77
C THR A 124 22.29 -0.63 -58.18
N ASP A 125 23.39 -1.23 -57.71
CA ASP A 125 23.74 -2.63 -58.00
C ASP A 125 22.66 -3.58 -57.47
N VAL A 126 22.09 -3.27 -56.29
CA VAL A 126 21.06 -4.05 -55.61
C VAL A 126 19.64 -3.62 -56.02
N TYR A 127 19.30 -2.33 -55.93
CA TYR A 127 17.93 -1.84 -56.15
C TYR A 127 17.47 -2.03 -57.61
N ASP A 128 18.31 -1.68 -58.59
CA ASP A 128 18.00 -1.81 -60.02
C ASP A 128 18.31 -3.22 -60.57
N LYS A 129 18.80 -4.16 -59.74
CA LYS A 129 19.34 -5.47 -60.16
C LYS A 129 20.41 -5.33 -61.27
N LYS A 130 21.23 -4.26 -61.22
CA LYS A 130 22.31 -4.02 -62.20
C LYS A 130 23.51 -4.94 -62.01
N ASN A 131 23.84 -5.27 -60.76
CA ASN A 131 24.97 -6.13 -60.43
C ASN A 131 24.73 -6.86 -59.09
N MET A 132 23.70 -7.70 -59.06
CA MET A 132 23.38 -8.53 -57.89
C MET A 132 24.53 -9.48 -57.48
N PRO A 133 25.33 -10.06 -58.40
CA PRO A 133 26.48 -10.89 -58.02
C PRO A 133 27.49 -10.18 -57.11
N ARG A 134 27.64 -8.85 -57.24
CA ARG A 134 28.50 -8.05 -56.35
C ARG A 134 27.95 -7.95 -54.92
N ALA A 135 26.63 -7.91 -54.77
CA ALA A 135 25.99 -7.92 -53.45
C ALA A 135 26.17 -9.28 -52.77
N ILE A 136 26.02 -10.37 -53.51
CA ILE A 136 26.31 -11.72 -53.02
C ILE A 136 27.78 -11.86 -52.65
N TYR A 137 28.71 -11.36 -53.47
CA TYR A 137 30.13 -11.31 -53.16
C TYR A 137 30.44 -10.56 -51.85
N CYS A 138 29.77 -9.43 -51.62
CA CYS A 138 29.86 -8.67 -50.37
C CYS A 138 29.37 -9.49 -49.16
N ILE A 139 28.27 -10.24 -49.29
CA ILE A 139 27.74 -11.12 -48.23
C ILE A 139 28.75 -12.22 -47.89
N HIS A 140 29.38 -12.83 -48.91
CA HIS A 140 30.42 -13.85 -48.72
C HIS A 140 31.67 -13.27 -48.02
N ALA A 141 32.11 -12.07 -48.41
CA ALA A 141 33.21 -11.37 -47.74
C ALA A 141 32.87 -10.98 -46.30
N LEU A 142 31.65 -10.48 -46.07
CA LEU A 142 31.14 -10.12 -44.74
C LEU A 142 31.04 -11.35 -43.83
N SER A 143 30.54 -12.47 -44.35
CA SER A 143 30.45 -13.73 -43.59
C SER A 143 31.83 -14.19 -43.12
N LEU A 144 32.83 -14.21 -44.01
CA LEU A 144 34.19 -14.61 -43.65
C LEU A 144 34.81 -13.65 -42.63
N TYR A 145 34.55 -12.35 -42.77
CA TYR A 145 35.05 -11.33 -41.85
C TYR A 145 34.42 -11.45 -40.45
N LEU A 146 33.10 -11.58 -40.38
CA LEU A 146 32.37 -11.76 -39.11
C LEU A 146 32.70 -13.08 -38.42
N TYR A 147 32.96 -14.15 -39.18
CA TYR A 147 33.44 -15.42 -38.65
C TYR A 147 34.81 -15.27 -37.98
N ARG A 148 35.75 -14.52 -38.59
CA ARG A 148 37.07 -14.24 -37.99
C ARG A 148 36.99 -13.40 -36.72
N LEU A 149 35.98 -12.53 -36.61
CA LEU A 149 35.70 -11.77 -35.39
C LEU A 149 34.93 -12.59 -34.33
N GLY A 150 34.53 -13.82 -34.63
CA GLY A 150 33.74 -14.67 -33.73
C GLY A 150 32.29 -14.21 -33.54
N LEU A 151 31.76 -13.37 -34.44
CA LEU A 151 30.43 -12.76 -34.33
C LEU A 151 29.33 -13.53 -35.10
N ALA A 152 29.69 -14.33 -36.10
CA ALA A 152 28.76 -15.05 -36.97
C ALA A 152 29.23 -16.49 -37.27
N PRO A 153 28.31 -17.42 -37.58
CA PRO A 153 28.66 -18.78 -38.02
C PRO A 153 29.38 -18.77 -39.39
N PRO A 154 30.18 -19.81 -39.71
CA PRO A 154 30.85 -19.90 -40.99
C PRO A 154 29.87 -20.19 -42.13
N ILE A 155 30.10 -19.58 -43.30
CA ILE A 155 29.44 -19.98 -44.54
C ILE A 155 30.01 -21.31 -45.04
N HIS A 156 29.12 -22.26 -45.36
CA HIS A 156 29.52 -23.60 -45.80
C HIS A 156 29.69 -23.63 -47.32
N ASP A 157 30.74 -24.30 -47.83
CA ASP A 157 30.90 -24.51 -49.28
C ASP A 157 30.05 -25.69 -49.74
N LEU A 158 29.03 -25.38 -50.55
CA LEU A 158 28.01 -26.28 -51.07
C LEU A 158 28.17 -26.58 -52.56
N CYS A 159 29.16 -25.96 -53.21
CA CYS A 159 29.53 -26.25 -54.60
C CYS A 159 29.75 -27.76 -54.81
N GLY A 160 28.95 -28.38 -55.68
CA GLY A 160 29.00 -29.82 -55.99
C GLY A 160 28.22 -30.75 -55.06
N LYS A 161 27.62 -30.23 -53.97
CA LYS A 161 26.79 -31.00 -53.02
C LYS A 161 25.29 -30.82 -53.24
N VAL A 162 24.89 -29.71 -53.85
CA VAL A 162 23.50 -29.36 -54.16
C VAL A 162 23.22 -29.57 -55.65
N LYS A 163 22.06 -30.15 -55.98
CA LYS A 163 21.62 -30.34 -57.36
C LYS A 163 20.48 -29.35 -57.66
N PHE A 164 20.60 -28.63 -58.76
CA PHE A 164 19.57 -27.75 -59.30
C PHE A 164 18.95 -28.41 -60.53
N THR A 165 17.74 -28.01 -60.89
CA THR A 165 17.09 -28.48 -62.11
C THR A 165 17.71 -27.81 -63.35
N ASP A 166 17.63 -28.47 -64.51
CA ASP A 166 18.15 -27.93 -65.75
C ASP A 166 17.44 -26.62 -66.16
N GLU A 167 16.19 -26.44 -65.75
CA GLU A 167 15.41 -25.21 -65.95
C GLU A 167 15.98 -24.05 -65.12
N GLU A 168 16.34 -24.27 -63.85
CA GLU A 168 16.94 -23.25 -62.99
C GLU A 168 18.33 -22.83 -63.47
N ILE A 169 19.14 -23.79 -63.91
CA ILE A 169 20.48 -23.54 -64.47
C ILE A 169 20.37 -22.75 -65.78
N ASN A 170 19.43 -23.10 -66.66
CA ASN A 170 19.21 -22.39 -67.92
C ASN A 170 18.64 -20.98 -67.69
N ASN A 171 17.72 -20.80 -66.74
CA ASN A 171 17.20 -19.48 -66.36
C ASN A 171 18.32 -18.59 -65.82
N MET A 172 19.16 -19.11 -64.92
CA MET A 172 20.30 -18.36 -64.38
C MET A 172 21.35 -18.04 -65.46
N LYS A 173 21.59 -18.96 -66.40
CA LYS A 173 22.46 -18.72 -67.56
C LYS A 173 21.94 -17.55 -68.40
N LEU A 174 20.65 -17.52 -68.72
CA LEU A 174 20.02 -16.42 -69.46
C LEU A 174 20.07 -15.09 -68.71
N GLU A 175 19.90 -15.10 -67.38
CA GLU A 175 20.03 -13.89 -66.57
C GLU A 175 21.48 -13.37 -66.55
N LEU A 176 22.48 -14.24 -66.41
CA LEU A 176 23.89 -13.85 -66.41
C LEU A 176 24.33 -13.31 -67.79
N ASP A 177 23.86 -13.91 -68.88
CA ASP A 177 24.14 -13.46 -70.26
C ASP A 177 23.52 -12.08 -70.56
N LYS A 178 22.32 -11.81 -70.04
CA LYS A 178 21.59 -10.55 -70.28
C LYS A 178 22.32 -9.31 -69.77
N TYR A 179 23.09 -9.45 -68.69
CA TYR A 179 23.79 -8.32 -68.06
C TYR A 179 25.30 -8.28 -68.35
N GLY A 180 25.86 -9.29 -69.03
CA GLY A 180 27.28 -9.33 -69.41
C GLY A 180 28.24 -9.18 -68.22
N ILE A 181 27.84 -9.65 -67.04
CA ILE A 181 28.56 -9.41 -65.78
C ILE A 181 29.74 -10.38 -65.67
N GLN A 182 30.94 -9.85 -65.45
CA GLN A 182 32.10 -10.68 -65.09
C GLN A 182 31.95 -11.15 -63.64
N MET A 183 31.88 -12.47 -63.44
CA MET A 183 31.79 -13.07 -62.10
C MET A 183 33.02 -12.71 -61.24
N PRO A 184 32.81 -12.18 -60.02
CA PRO A 184 33.92 -11.92 -59.10
C PRO A 184 34.54 -13.24 -58.61
N ALA A 185 35.84 -13.22 -58.33
CA ALA A 185 36.58 -14.42 -57.92
C ALA A 185 36.35 -14.75 -56.43
N PHE A 186 35.31 -15.56 -56.14
CA PHE A 186 34.95 -15.98 -54.78
C PHE A 186 36.07 -16.76 -54.05
N SER A 187 36.90 -17.51 -54.79
CA SER A 187 38.01 -18.29 -54.22
C SER A 187 39.18 -17.45 -53.66
N LYS A 188 39.25 -16.15 -53.99
CA LYS A 188 40.36 -15.25 -53.57
C LYS A 188 39.99 -14.30 -52.42
N ILE A 189 38.75 -14.35 -51.93
CA ILE A 189 38.22 -13.46 -50.87
C ILE A 189 39.10 -13.53 -49.62
N GLY A 190 39.44 -14.73 -49.17
CA GLY A 190 40.21 -14.94 -47.94
C GLY A 190 41.64 -14.39 -47.97
N GLY A 191 42.30 -14.37 -49.13
CA GLY A 191 43.65 -13.83 -49.30
C GLY A 191 43.69 -12.30 -49.37
N LEU A 192 42.67 -11.69 -49.99
CA LEU A 192 42.53 -10.23 -50.09
C LEU A 192 42.20 -9.61 -48.72
N LEU A 193 41.37 -10.25 -47.91
CA LEU A 193 41.06 -9.81 -46.54
C LEU A 193 42.28 -9.86 -45.60
N VAL A 194 43.15 -10.85 -45.72
CA VAL A 194 44.37 -10.96 -44.89
C VAL A 194 45.38 -9.86 -45.23
N ASN A 195 45.59 -9.59 -46.52
CA ASN A 195 46.58 -8.60 -46.94
C ASN A 195 46.22 -7.16 -46.51
N GLU A 196 44.94 -6.80 -46.38
CA GLU A 196 44.52 -5.46 -45.95
C GLU A 196 44.37 -5.30 -44.42
N LEU A 197 44.27 -6.40 -43.64
CA LEU A 197 44.07 -6.37 -42.18
C LEU A 197 45.33 -6.69 -41.33
N SER A 198 46.44 -7.10 -41.96
CA SER A 198 47.54 -7.84 -41.30
C SER A 198 48.53 -7.02 -40.44
N VAL A 199 48.50 -5.69 -40.43
CA VAL A 199 49.55 -4.92 -39.75
C VAL A 199 49.34 -4.86 -38.22
N ASP A 200 48.11 -4.94 -37.71
CA ASP A 200 47.84 -4.78 -36.27
C ASP A 200 47.70 -6.09 -35.48
N GLN A 201 47.19 -7.18 -36.08
CA GLN A 201 46.96 -8.44 -35.34
C GLN A 201 48.23 -9.15 -34.88
N ALA A 202 49.33 -9.00 -35.64
CA ALA A 202 50.62 -9.59 -35.29
C ALA A 202 51.26 -8.90 -34.06
N ALA A 203 51.10 -7.58 -33.95
CA ALA A 203 51.59 -6.81 -32.82
C ALA A 203 50.85 -7.17 -31.52
N VAL A 204 49.53 -7.36 -31.60
CA VAL A 204 48.71 -7.83 -30.47
C VAL A 204 49.13 -9.23 -30.02
N HIS A 205 49.32 -10.16 -30.96
CA HIS A 205 49.77 -11.52 -30.61
C HIS A 205 51.16 -11.52 -29.96
N ALA A 206 52.11 -10.72 -30.47
CA ALA A 206 53.44 -10.59 -29.87
C ALA A 206 53.39 -10.01 -28.46
N ALA A 207 52.54 -9.01 -28.22
CA ALA A 207 52.35 -8.42 -26.90
C ALA A 207 51.74 -9.41 -25.89
N VAL A 208 50.74 -10.20 -26.29
CA VAL A 208 50.13 -11.24 -25.44
C VAL A 208 51.12 -12.34 -25.07
N ILE A 209 51.98 -12.76 -26.02
CA ILE A 209 53.04 -13.73 -25.77
C ILE A 209 54.05 -13.16 -24.76
N ALA A 210 54.49 -11.92 -24.95
CA ALA A 210 55.41 -11.24 -24.04
C ALA A 210 54.85 -11.14 -22.62
N ILE A 211 53.55 -10.85 -22.47
CA ILE A 211 52.87 -10.84 -21.15
C ILE A 211 52.89 -12.23 -20.52
N ASN A 212 52.53 -13.28 -21.25
CA ASN A 212 52.51 -14.65 -20.71
C ASN A 212 53.90 -15.10 -20.26
N GLU A 213 54.95 -14.80 -21.04
CA GLU A 213 56.33 -15.10 -20.67
C GLU A 213 56.78 -14.31 -19.44
N ALA A 214 56.46 -13.01 -19.37
CA ALA A 214 56.78 -12.17 -18.23
C ALA A 214 56.13 -12.70 -16.95
N VAL A 215 54.84 -13.08 -17.03
CA VAL A 215 54.10 -13.70 -15.93
C VAL A 215 54.76 -15.00 -15.46
N GLU A 216 55.31 -15.82 -16.36
CA GLU A 216 56.03 -17.06 -15.98
C GLU A 216 57.29 -16.80 -15.18
N ARG A 217 58.05 -15.79 -15.60
CA ARG A 217 59.33 -15.43 -14.99
C ARG A 217 59.15 -14.96 -13.55
N GLY A 218 57.95 -14.52 -13.18
CA GLY A 218 57.61 -14.15 -11.81
C GLY A 218 58.10 -12.76 -11.39
N ASP A 219 58.66 -11.97 -12.32
CA ASP A 219 59.21 -10.65 -12.05
C ASP A 219 58.15 -9.57 -12.29
N VAL A 220 57.72 -8.92 -11.20
CA VAL A 220 56.69 -7.87 -11.20
C VAL A 220 57.09 -6.70 -12.11
N SER A 221 58.37 -6.31 -12.17
CA SER A 221 58.81 -5.17 -12.98
C SER A 221 58.71 -5.49 -14.47
N VAL A 222 59.02 -6.72 -14.87
CA VAL A 222 58.97 -7.17 -16.26
C VAL A 222 57.53 -7.36 -16.70
N THR A 223 56.68 -7.90 -15.83
CA THR A 223 55.25 -8.04 -16.11
C THR A 223 54.55 -6.70 -16.19
N ALA A 224 54.85 -5.74 -15.30
CA ALA A 224 54.29 -4.39 -15.40
C ALA A 224 54.64 -3.73 -16.74
N ALA A 225 55.91 -3.80 -17.17
CA ALA A 225 56.34 -3.29 -18.47
C ALA A 225 55.64 -4.00 -19.66
N ALA A 226 55.39 -5.31 -19.55
CA ALA A 226 54.68 -6.07 -20.58
C ALA A 226 53.19 -5.75 -20.63
N LEU A 227 52.52 -5.58 -19.48
CA LEU A 227 51.10 -5.20 -19.38
C LEU A 227 50.86 -3.78 -19.88
N SER A 228 51.77 -2.83 -19.58
CA SER A 228 51.71 -1.45 -20.06
C SER A 228 52.02 -1.28 -21.55
N ASN A 229 52.30 -2.37 -22.28
CA ASN A 229 52.57 -2.30 -23.71
C ASN A 229 51.31 -1.85 -24.48
N PRO A 230 51.35 -0.72 -25.22
CA PRO A 230 50.19 -0.24 -25.99
C PRO A 230 49.66 -1.26 -27.01
N SER A 231 50.54 -2.11 -27.54
CA SER A 231 50.17 -3.17 -28.49
C SER A 231 49.37 -4.31 -27.84
N ALA A 232 49.34 -4.42 -26.51
CA ALA A 232 48.52 -5.41 -25.80
C ALA A 232 47.04 -5.02 -25.75
N LEU A 233 46.71 -3.74 -26.03
CA LEU A 233 45.35 -3.21 -26.02
C LEU A 233 44.59 -3.54 -24.71
N LEU A 234 45.30 -3.44 -23.58
CA LEU A 234 44.72 -3.60 -22.25
C LEU A 234 44.24 -2.24 -21.71
N HIS A 235 43.20 -2.26 -20.89
CA HIS A 235 42.56 -1.09 -20.31
C HIS A 235 42.53 -1.19 -18.78
N ASP A 236 42.36 -0.05 -18.11
CA ASP A 236 42.17 0.05 -16.65
C ASP A 236 43.30 -0.57 -15.82
N LEU A 237 44.55 -0.43 -16.26
CA LEU A 237 45.71 -0.88 -15.48
C LEU A 237 46.07 0.15 -14.40
N GLU A 238 46.17 -0.30 -13.15
CA GLU A 238 46.62 0.52 -12.03
C GLU A 238 48.02 0.11 -11.57
N GLU A 239 48.93 1.08 -11.39
CA GLU A 239 50.32 0.81 -11.01
C GLU A 239 50.43 0.16 -9.63
N GLU A 240 49.54 0.53 -8.70
CA GLU A 240 49.52 0.04 -7.32
C GLU A 240 49.13 -1.46 -7.24
N LEU A 241 48.37 -1.95 -8.22
CA LEU A 241 47.87 -3.33 -8.28
C LEU A 241 48.77 -4.28 -9.08
N MET A 242 49.89 -3.80 -9.65
CA MET A 242 50.76 -4.60 -10.53
C MET A 242 51.26 -5.90 -9.89
N LYS A 243 51.56 -5.88 -8.59
CA LYS A 243 51.94 -7.09 -7.85
C LYS A 243 50.80 -8.11 -7.78
N VAL A 244 49.58 -7.63 -7.55
CA VAL A 244 48.37 -8.47 -7.45
C VAL A 244 48.00 -9.03 -8.82
N TYR A 245 48.09 -8.22 -9.89
CA TYR A 245 47.89 -8.71 -11.26
C TYR A 245 48.86 -9.84 -11.60
N GLN A 246 50.15 -9.70 -11.28
CA GLN A 246 51.15 -10.73 -11.51
C GLN A 246 50.76 -12.06 -10.85
N ASP A 247 50.36 -12.03 -9.57
CA ASP A 247 49.99 -13.25 -8.84
C ASP A 247 48.72 -13.90 -9.41
N VAL A 248 47.70 -13.10 -9.73
CA VAL A 248 46.42 -13.59 -10.27
C VAL A 248 46.58 -14.14 -11.69
N LEU A 249 47.31 -13.45 -12.56
CA LEU A 249 47.60 -13.92 -13.92
C LEU A 249 48.42 -15.21 -13.90
N LEU A 250 49.39 -15.34 -12.99
CA LEU A 250 50.15 -16.58 -12.83
C LEU A 250 49.26 -17.74 -12.38
N GLN A 251 48.33 -17.50 -11.45
CA GLN A 251 47.36 -18.51 -11.04
C GLN A 251 46.41 -18.90 -12.17
N ALA A 252 45.87 -17.92 -12.91
CA ALA A 252 44.98 -18.16 -14.05
C ALA A 252 45.68 -18.98 -15.14
N ARG A 253 46.94 -18.64 -15.46
CA ARG A 253 47.75 -19.40 -16.40
C ARG A 253 48.00 -20.84 -15.93
N ARG A 254 48.35 -21.04 -14.66
CA ARG A 254 48.52 -22.40 -14.09
C ARG A 254 47.23 -23.23 -14.14
N ARG A 255 46.06 -22.60 -13.92
CA ARG A 255 44.76 -23.29 -14.06
C ARG A 255 44.50 -23.69 -15.51
N LYS A 256 44.77 -22.80 -16.46
CA LYS A 256 44.62 -23.07 -17.90
C LYS A 256 45.54 -24.20 -18.37
N ALA A 257 46.81 -24.17 -17.99
CA ALA A 257 47.78 -25.22 -18.30
C ALA A 257 47.35 -26.60 -17.75
N LYS A 258 46.85 -26.66 -16.50
CA LYS A 258 46.30 -27.90 -15.91
C LYS A 258 45.06 -28.40 -16.67
N GLY A 259 44.19 -27.48 -17.09
CA GLY A 259 43.00 -27.81 -17.90
C GLY A 259 43.34 -28.35 -19.28
N ALA A 260 44.41 -27.85 -19.91
CA ALA A 260 44.93 -28.37 -21.17
C ALA A 260 45.50 -29.80 -20.99
N GLN A 261 46.23 -30.05 -19.89
CA GLN A 261 46.76 -31.39 -19.58
C GLN A 261 45.67 -32.44 -19.34
N GLY A 262 44.55 -32.08 -18.69
CA GLY A 262 43.43 -33.01 -18.45
C GLY A 262 42.66 -33.45 -19.72
N LYS A 263 42.76 -32.69 -20.81
CA LYS A 263 42.16 -33.02 -22.12
C LYS A 263 43.10 -33.82 -23.04
N ARG A 264 44.38 -33.93 -22.69
CA ARG A 264 45.41 -34.65 -23.46
C ARG A 264 45.35 -36.14 -23.16
N GLY A 265 44.54 -36.86 -23.92
CA GLY A 265 44.64 -38.32 -24.06
C GLY A 265 45.84 -38.74 -24.92
N GLY A 266 47.08 -38.36 -24.54
CA GLY A 266 48.32 -38.93 -25.09
C GLY A 266 48.81 -38.43 -26.46
N SER A 267 48.62 -37.15 -26.83
CA SER A 267 49.26 -36.53 -28.00
C SER A 267 50.45 -35.63 -27.58
N GLU A 268 51.62 -35.81 -28.20
CA GLU A 268 52.92 -35.19 -27.84
C GLU A 268 53.18 -33.80 -28.47
N HIS A 269 52.19 -33.18 -29.12
CA HIS A 269 52.36 -31.82 -29.65
C HIS A 269 51.76 -30.78 -28.70
N THR A 270 52.64 -30.01 -28.06
CA THR A 270 52.30 -28.92 -27.14
C THR A 270 51.95 -27.69 -27.96
N ASP A 271 50.65 -27.42 -28.15
CA ASP A 271 50.24 -26.15 -28.72
C ASP A 271 50.34 -25.06 -27.63
N VAL A 272 51.32 -24.17 -27.77
CA VAL A 272 51.60 -23.07 -26.82
C VAL A 272 50.36 -22.19 -26.60
N TYR A 273 49.47 -22.12 -27.58
CA TYR A 273 48.21 -21.36 -27.50
C TYR A 273 47.16 -22.01 -26.59
N GLU A 274 47.27 -23.31 -26.27
CA GLU A 274 46.39 -23.97 -25.29
C GLU A 274 46.74 -23.61 -23.84
N GLU A 275 48.01 -23.30 -23.58
CA GLU A 275 48.54 -23.04 -22.24
C GLU A 275 48.64 -21.55 -21.91
N PHE A 276 48.76 -20.69 -22.94
CA PHE A 276 48.84 -19.24 -22.77
C PHE A 276 47.47 -18.60 -22.57
N LEU A 277 47.43 -17.56 -21.73
CA LEU A 277 46.27 -16.70 -21.61
C LEU A 277 46.12 -15.86 -22.88
N THR A 278 44.89 -15.76 -23.38
CA THR A 278 44.52 -14.87 -24.47
C THR A 278 44.42 -13.44 -23.96
N GLN A 279 44.47 -12.46 -24.86
CA GLN A 279 44.27 -11.04 -24.51
C GLN A 279 42.99 -10.81 -23.69
N LYS A 280 41.88 -11.46 -24.09
CA LYS A 280 40.59 -11.35 -23.41
C LYS A 280 40.64 -11.91 -21.98
N GLU A 281 41.26 -13.08 -21.79
CA GLU A 281 41.42 -13.67 -20.45
C GLU A 281 42.33 -12.81 -19.55
N ILE A 282 43.39 -12.22 -20.11
CA ILE A 282 44.27 -11.29 -19.36
C ILE A 282 43.47 -10.07 -18.91
N GLN A 283 42.71 -9.43 -19.81
CA GLN A 283 41.86 -8.29 -19.45
C GLN A 283 40.79 -8.67 -18.42
N GLU A 284 40.19 -9.85 -18.55
CA GLU A 284 39.20 -10.34 -17.58
C GLU A 284 39.81 -10.52 -16.18
N GLN A 285 41.03 -11.06 -16.07
CA GLN A 285 41.72 -11.16 -14.78
C GLN A 285 42.06 -9.78 -14.20
N VAL A 286 42.52 -8.83 -15.02
CA VAL A 286 42.78 -7.45 -14.59
C VAL A 286 41.50 -6.81 -14.05
N ASN A 287 40.38 -6.93 -14.78
CA ASN A 287 39.09 -6.41 -14.35
C ASN A 287 38.63 -7.03 -13.01
N ILE A 288 38.81 -8.34 -12.83
CA ILE A 288 38.48 -9.02 -11.57
C ILE A 288 39.30 -8.46 -10.41
N VAL A 289 40.59 -8.20 -10.60
CA VAL A 289 41.46 -7.64 -9.55
C VAL A 289 41.04 -6.21 -9.21
N ASN A 290 40.76 -5.37 -10.21
CA ASN A 290 40.30 -3.99 -10.00
C ASN A 290 38.99 -3.94 -9.21
N VAL A 291 38.02 -4.77 -9.61
CA VAL A 291 36.74 -4.85 -8.92
C VAL A 291 36.93 -5.30 -7.47
N ARG A 292 37.78 -6.31 -7.21
CA ARG A 292 38.07 -6.78 -5.85
C ARG A 292 38.71 -5.69 -4.99
N SER A 293 39.75 -5.03 -5.51
CA SER A 293 40.41 -3.93 -4.81
C SER A 293 39.45 -2.78 -4.52
N ALA A 294 38.57 -2.44 -5.47
CA ALA A 294 37.58 -1.40 -5.28
C ALA A 294 36.54 -1.77 -4.21
N VAL A 295 36.09 -3.02 -4.17
CA VAL A 295 35.20 -3.53 -3.11
C VAL A 295 35.90 -3.53 -1.75
N GLU A 296 37.17 -3.91 -1.69
CA GLU A 296 37.97 -3.84 -0.46
C GLU A 296 38.10 -2.39 0.05
N MET A 297 38.37 -1.42 -0.84
CA MET A 297 38.38 0.00 -0.47
C MET A 297 37.02 0.51 0.03
N VAL A 298 35.92 0.02 -0.55
CA VAL A 298 34.57 0.31 -0.04
C VAL A 298 34.41 -0.26 1.38
N ASP A 299 34.79 -1.52 1.61
CA ASP A 299 34.65 -2.17 2.91
C ASP A 299 35.52 -1.52 4.00
N GLU A 300 36.76 -1.16 3.67
CA GLU A 300 37.64 -0.38 4.55
C GLU A 300 37.04 0.99 4.91
N ALA A 301 36.42 1.66 3.94
CA ALA A 301 35.74 2.93 4.18
C ALA A 301 34.49 2.78 5.06
N LEU A 302 33.76 1.65 4.93
CA LEU A 302 32.64 1.32 5.81
C LEU A 302 33.11 1.03 7.24
N ASP A 303 34.21 0.28 7.40
CA ASP A 303 34.83 0.03 8.72
C ASP A 303 35.28 1.32 9.41
N ALA A 304 35.83 2.26 8.65
CA ALA A 304 36.24 3.57 9.14
C ALA A 304 35.06 4.54 9.34
N ALA A 305 33.86 4.18 8.87
CA ALA A 305 32.69 5.07 8.76
C ALA A 305 33.01 6.41 8.07
N ASP A 306 33.90 6.38 7.06
CA ASP A 306 34.36 7.57 6.35
C ASP A 306 33.59 7.78 5.04
N GLN A 307 32.67 8.74 5.08
CA GLN A 307 31.83 9.12 3.93
C GLN A 307 32.65 9.57 2.70
N LEU A 308 33.77 10.28 2.89
CA LEU A 308 34.53 10.84 1.76
C LEU A 308 35.30 9.73 1.04
N SER A 309 35.97 8.87 1.80
CA SER A 309 36.69 7.70 1.26
C SER A 309 35.74 6.72 0.58
N LEU A 310 34.55 6.50 1.18
CA LEU A 310 33.50 5.67 0.58
C LEU A 310 33.06 6.22 -0.78
N LEU A 311 32.78 7.53 -0.87
CA LEU A 311 32.39 8.16 -2.12
C LEU A 311 33.49 8.10 -3.19
N SER A 312 34.76 8.19 -2.81
CA SER A 312 35.85 8.00 -3.78
C SER A 312 35.92 6.56 -4.30
N ALA A 313 35.77 5.56 -3.42
CA ALA A 313 35.81 4.16 -3.80
C ALA A 313 34.63 3.77 -4.70
N LEU A 314 33.41 4.21 -4.37
CA LEU A 314 32.21 3.92 -5.19
C LEU A 314 32.28 4.54 -6.60
N ARG A 315 33.01 5.65 -6.78
CA ARG A 315 33.16 6.31 -8.09
C ARG A 315 34.14 5.63 -9.03
N LEU A 316 34.87 4.61 -8.57
CA LEU A 316 35.84 3.92 -9.40
C LEU A 316 35.15 3.28 -10.62
N PRO A 317 35.63 3.55 -11.85
CA PRO A 317 34.98 3.07 -13.08
C PRO A 317 34.82 1.55 -13.15
N CYS A 318 35.75 0.80 -12.54
CA CYS A 318 35.73 -0.66 -12.52
C CYS A 318 34.49 -1.26 -11.85
N LEU A 319 33.88 -0.56 -10.88
CA LEU A 319 32.64 -1.01 -10.24
C LEU A 319 31.41 -0.82 -11.15
N SER A 320 31.50 0.06 -12.16
CA SER A 320 30.43 0.32 -13.13
C SER A 320 29.07 0.68 -12.50
N LEU A 321 29.10 1.32 -11.31
CA LEU A 321 27.91 1.74 -10.58
C LEU A 321 27.18 2.88 -11.29
N LYS A 322 25.85 2.80 -11.31
CA LYS A 322 24.95 3.77 -11.95
C LYS A 322 24.17 4.55 -10.91
N GLY A 323 23.93 5.82 -11.21
CA GLY A 323 23.11 6.70 -10.37
C GLY A 323 23.81 7.22 -9.12
N LEU A 324 25.14 7.24 -9.06
CA LEU A 324 25.86 7.83 -7.93
C LEU A 324 25.72 9.35 -7.93
N HIS A 325 25.22 9.89 -6.82
CA HIS A 325 25.06 11.31 -6.54
C HIS A 325 25.98 11.72 -5.40
N THR A 326 26.80 12.75 -5.63
CA THR A 326 27.84 13.17 -4.68
C THR A 326 27.28 13.72 -3.37
N GLU A 327 26.06 14.26 -3.43
CA GLU A 327 25.29 14.76 -2.29
C GLU A 327 24.72 13.66 -1.39
N ASN A 328 24.55 12.44 -1.91
CA ASN A 328 23.92 11.32 -1.19
C ASN A 328 24.91 10.47 -0.38
N GLY A 329 26.14 10.94 -0.16
CA GLY A 329 27.18 10.15 0.51
C GLY A 329 26.79 9.61 1.89
N PHE A 330 26.06 10.39 2.68
CA PHE A 330 25.55 9.96 3.98
C PHE A 330 24.57 8.79 3.84
N TRP A 331 23.65 8.87 2.87
CA TRP A 331 22.68 7.80 2.60
C TRP A 331 23.34 6.51 2.11
N TYR A 332 24.40 6.63 1.29
CA TYR A 332 25.16 5.45 0.87
C TYR A 332 25.86 4.79 2.05
N LEU A 333 26.49 5.57 2.93
CA LEU A 333 27.17 5.05 4.12
C LEU A 333 26.18 4.29 5.02
N ASP A 334 25.04 4.91 5.35
CA ASP A 334 24.04 4.32 6.23
C ASP A 334 23.45 3.03 5.62
N GLN A 335 23.02 3.08 4.36
CA GLN A 335 22.44 1.92 3.67
C GLN A 335 23.43 0.76 3.51
N LEU A 336 24.68 1.03 3.13
CA LEU A 336 25.71 0.00 2.95
C LEU A 336 26.10 -0.66 4.28
N LEU A 337 26.12 0.10 5.39
CA LEU A 337 26.33 -0.46 6.72
C LEU A 337 25.19 -1.40 7.13
N VAL A 338 23.94 -1.01 6.85
CA VAL A 338 22.76 -1.85 7.11
C VAL A 338 22.82 -3.13 6.27
N ASP A 339 23.10 -3.02 4.97
CA ASP A 339 23.13 -4.18 4.07
C ASP A 339 24.28 -5.13 4.43
N ARG A 340 25.44 -4.60 4.84
CA ARG A 340 26.55 -5.39 5.36
C ARG A 340 26.18 -6.11 6.66
N GLN A 341 25.50 -5.43 7.59
CA GLN A 341 25.03 -6.05 8.83
C GLN A 341 24.00 -7.16 8.55
N HIS A 342 23.08 -6.92 7.61
CA HIS A 342 22.09 -7.90 7.18
C HIS A 342 22.75 -9.13 6.55
N LYS A 343 23.76 -8.95 5.69
CA LYS A 343 24.55 -10.05 5.12
C LYS A 343 25.25 -10.88 6.21
N ALA A 344 25.83 -10.22 7.21
CA ALA A 344 26.49 -10.88 8.33
C ALA A 344 25.52 -11.70 9.21
N LEU A 345 24.31 -11.18 9.47
CA LEU A 345 23.34 -11.82 10.35
C LEU A 345 22.53 -12.92 9.66
N ASP A 346 22.03 -12.64 8.45
CA ASP A 346 21.04 -13.52 7.79
C ASP A 346 21.70 -14.56 6.89
N GLN A 347 22.84 -14.23 6.29
CA GLN A 347 23.59 -15.15 5.42
C GLN A 347 24.78 -15.79 6.16
N GLY A 348 25.18 -15.25 7.31
CA GLY A 348 26.32 -15.74 8.10
C GLY A 348 27.68 -15.53 7.40
N SER A 349 27.76 -14.63 6.42
CA SER A 349 28.99 -14.29 5.69
C SER A 349 29.51 -12.93 6.15
N VAL A 350 30.80 -12.86 6.45
CA VAL A 350 31.53 -11.62 6.78
C VAL A 350 32.28 -11.09 5.56
N ASP A 351 31.97 -11.61 4.37
CA ASP A 351 32.61 -11.16 3.14
C ASP A 351 32.08 -9.77 2.73
N PRO A 352 32.91 -8.95 2.07
CA PRO A 352 32.49 -7.66 1.53
C PRO A 352 31.25 -7.78 0.62
N LEU A 353 30.54 -6.66 0.45
CA LEU A 353 29.40 -6.59 -0.45
C LEU A 353 29.83 -6.78 -1.91
N GLU A 354 29.11 -7.62 -2.63
CA GLU A 354 29.37 -7.86 -4.05
C GLU A 354 28.98 -6.62 -4.89
N PRO A 355 29.56 -6.42 -6.08
CA PRO A 355 29.22 -5.25 -6.92
C PRO A 355 27.73 -5.12 -7.25
N ALA A 356 27.00 -6.24 -7.36
CA ALA A 356 25.56 -6.23 -7.56
C ALA A 356 24.82 -5.70 -6.31
N GLU A 357 25.23 -6.16 -5.12
CA GLU A 357 24.70 -5.70 -3.84
C GLU A 357 24.99 -4.20 -3.64
N LEU A 358 26.21 -3.75 -3.95
CA LEU A 358 26.57 -2.32 -3.92
C LEU A 358 25.67 -1.47 -4.83
N GLN A 359 25.34 -1.96 -6.04
CA GLN A 359 24.44 -1.27 -6.96
C GLN A 359 23.01 -1.18 -6.41
N ASP A 360 22.52 -2.25 -5.78
CA ASP A 360 21.20 -2.28 -5.14
C ASP A 360 21.14 -1.32 -3.94
N SER A 361 22.18 -1.31 -3.10
CA SER A 361 22.32 -0.36 -1.98
C SER A 361 22.35 1.09 -2.46
N VAL A 362 23.11 1.41 -3.52
CA VAL A 362 23.13 2.75 -4.11
C VAL A 362 21.74 3.16 -4.60
N TYR A 363 21.01 2.25 -5.24
CA TYR A 363 19.64 2.51 -5.69
C TYR A 363 18.66 2.71 -4.52
N ALA A 364 18.76 1.90 -3.47
CA ALA A 364 17.95 2.03 -2.26
C ALA A 364 18.22 3.35 -1.54
N ALA A 365 19.49 3.69 -1.31
CA ALA A 365 19.92 4.94 -0.70
C ALA A 365 19.46 6.17 -1.48
N ASN A 366 19.53 6.14 -2.82
CA ASN A 366 19.03 7.23 -3.66
C ASN A 366 17.51 7.42 -3.52
N GLN A 367 16.76 6.32 -3.48
CA GLN A 367 15.32 6.42 -3.24
C GLN A 367 15.02 7.01 -1.87
N GLU A 368 15.75 6.60 -0.83
CA GLU A 368 15.55 7.11 0.52
C GLU A 368 15.91 8.60 0.63
N ALA A 369 17.02 9.01 0.02
CA ALA A 369 17.39 10.43 -0.11
C ALA A 369 16.28 11.24 -0.78
N GLN A 370 15.71 10.72 -1.88
CA GLN A 370 14.62 11.37 -2.59
C GLN A 370 13.34 11.43 -1.75
N ARG A 371 13.00 10.36 -1.01
CA ARG A 371 11.85 10.33 -0.10
C ARG A 371 12.00 11.37 1.01
N SER A 372 13.18 11.44 1.64
CA SER A 372 13.50 12.42 2.67
C SER A 372 13.39 13.86 2.15
N GLN A 373 13.88 14.11 0.93
CA GLN A 373 13.73 15.42 0.30
C GLN A 373 12.26 15.77 -0.01
N ASN A 374 11.50 14.82 -0.55
CA ASN A 374 10.07 15.02 -0.84
C ASN A 374 9.28 15.28 0.45
N LEU A 375 9.59 14.56 1.53
CA LEU A 375 9.02 14.74 2.85
C LEU A 375 9.29 16.17 3.37
N LEU A 376 10.54 16.64 3.31
CA LEU A 376 10.90 18.00 3.72
C LEU A 376 10.09 19.06 2.94
N ILE A 377 10.01 18.91 1.60
CA ILE A 377 9.25 19.82 0.75
C ILE A 377 7.75 19.77 1.09
N ALA A 378 7.21 18.59 1.39
CA ALA A 378 5.81 18.43 1.77
C ALA A 378 5.49 19.11 3.12
N VAL A 379 6.35 18.95 4.12
CA VAL A 379 6.23 19.63 5.43
C VAL A 379 6.32 21.15 5.27
N GLN A 380 7.25 21.64 4.44
CA GLN A 380 7.36 23.06 4.13
C GLN A 380 6.10 23.61 3.45
N LYS A 381 5.50 22.85 2.52
CA LYS A 381 4.23 23.23 1.87
C LYS A 381 3.08 23.30 2.88
N ILE A 382 2.99 22.37 3.82
CA ILE A 382 1.99 22.43 4.90
C ILE A 382 2.18 23.69 5.74
N ASN A 383 3.41 23.92 6.23
CA ASN A 383 3.71 25.10 7.04
C ASN A 383 3.41 26.41 6.30
N ALA A 384 3.69 26.48 4.99
CA ALA A 384 3.30 27.61 4.16
C ALA A 384 1.77 27.73 4.00
N SER A 385 1.05 26.62 3.81
CA SER A 385 -0.41 26.60 3.70
C SER A 385 -1.12 27.11 4.97
N LEU A 386 -0.57 26.78 6.15
CA LEU A 386 -1.11 27.20 7.47
C LEU A 386 -0.98 28.71 7.72
N ARG A 387 0.01 29.36 7.10
CA ARG A 387 0.15 30.83 7.13
C ARG A 387 -0.88 31.52 6.24
N GLY A 388 -1.40 30.81 5.24
CA GLY A 388 -2.51 31.25 4.38
C GLY A 388 -3.88 31.20 5.08
N ASN A 389 -4.94 31.35 4.28
CA ASN A 389 -6.34 31.29 4.74
C ASN A 389 -7.18 30.30 3.91
N ASP A 390 -6.54 29.28 3.30
CA ASP A 390 -7.25 28.25 2.52
C ASP A 390 -7.19 26.88 3.24
N PRO A 391 -8.26 26.50 3.96
CA PRO A 391 -8.34 25.21 4.63
C PRO A 391 -8.35 24.01 3.68
N ARG A 392 -8.92 24.16 2.48
CA ARG A 392 -8.99 23.06 1.50
C ARG A 392 -7.61 22.78 0.93
N TYR A 393 -6.86 23.83 0.64
CA TYR A 393 -5.47 23.69 0.22
C TYR A 393 -4.62 23.01 1.30
N THR A 394 -4.79 23.40 2.56
CA THR A 394 -4.07 22.79 3.70
C THR A 394 -4.33 21.28 3.78
N VAL A 395 -5.59 20.85 3.70
CA VAL A 395 -5.91 19.41 3.68
C VAL A 395 -5.33 18.71 2.47
N SER A 396 -5.36 19.34 1.28
CA SER A 396 -4.75 18.74 0.10
C SER A 396 -3.25 18.48 0.29
N CYS A 397 -2.56 19.36 1.04
CA CYS A 397 -1.17 19.15 1.42
C CYS A 397 -1.01 18.02 2.46
N LEU A 398 -1.89 17.95 3.47
CA LEU A 398 -1.88 16.88 4.47
C LEU A 398 -2.14 15.49 3.87
N MET A 399 -2.87 15.41 2.76
CA MET A 399 -3.14 14.16 2.04
C MET A 399 -1.99 13.69 1.15
N ASN A 400 -0.84 14.38 1.13
CA ASN A 400 0.32 13.93 0.38
C ASN A 400 0.89 12.62 0.96
N SER A 401 1.02 11.59 0.13
CA SER A 401 1.51 10.26 0.51
C SER A 401 2.94 10.27 1.06
N ASP A 402 3.77 11.24 0.65
CA ASP A 402 5.16 11.35 1.09
C ASP A 402 5.28 11.62 2.60
N LEU A 403 4.24 12.18 3.24
CA LEU A 403 4.25 12.53 4.66
C LEU A 403 3.98 11.35 5.61
N GLN A 404 3.42 10.25 5.07
CA GLN A 404 3.01 9.08 5.85
C GLN A 404 2.10 9.40 7.05
N LEU A 405 1.25 10.44 6.91
CA LEU A 405 0.32 10.86 7.97
C LEU A 405 -0.86 9.87 8.14
N PRO A 406 -1.50 9.86 9.32
CA PRO A 406 -2.76 9.14 9.54
C PRO A 406 -3.86 9.59 8.59
N GLN A 407 -4.97 8.84 8.55
CA GLN A 407 -6.11 9.17 7.68
C GLN A 407 -6.60 10.60 7.92
N VAL A 408 -6.63 11.40 6.86
CA VAL A 408 -7.11 12.79 6.87
C VAL A 408 -8.52 12.86 6.26
N PHE A 409 -9.42 13.60 6.89
CA PHE A 409 -10.82 13.73 6.45
C PHE A 409 -11.09 15.08 5.77
N PRO A 410 -11.36 15.13 4.45
CA PRO A 410 -11.59 16.40 3.74
C PRO A 410 -12.76 17.25 4.26
N SER A 411 -13.75 16.62 4.89
CA SER A 411 -14.88 17.31 5.53
C SER A 411 -14.45 18.19 6.70
N ALA A 412 -13.35 17.87 7.38
CA ALA A 412 -12.84 18.58 8.55
C ALA A 412 -11.75 19.61 8.20
N ALA A 413 -11.73 20.13 6.97
CA ALA A 413 -10.66 20.99 6.50
C ALA A 413 -10.45 22.25 7.34
N THR A 414 -11.54 22.88 7.79
CA THR A 414 -11.50 24.04 8.67
C THR A 414 -10.89 23.72 10.03
N LEU A 415 -11.23 22.56 10.61
CA LEU A 415 -10.68 22.08 11.88
C LEU A 415 -9.16 21.88 11.77
N TYR A 416 -8.69 21.13 10.78
CA TYR A 416 -7.24 20.91 10.59
C TYR A 416 -6.49 22.23 10.41
N HIS A 417 -6.97 23.10 9.52
CA HIS A 417 -6.29 24.36 9.25
C HIS A 417 -6.25 25.28 10.48
N HIS A 418 -7.35 25.37 11.23
CA HIS A 418 -7.42 26.23 12.41
C HIS A 418 -6.51 25.71 13.54
N GLU A 419 -6.66 24.44 13.92
CA GLU A 419 -5.95 23.85 15.05
C GLU A 419 -4.45 23.70 14.78
N LEU A 420 -4.06 23.23 13.59
CA LEU A 420 -2.65 23.16 13.22
C LEU A 420 -2.00 24.55 13.15
N ARG A 421 -2.74 25.58 12.75
CA ARG A 421 -2.22 26.97 12.78
C ARG A 421 -2.03 27.48 14.21
N LEU A 422 -2.88 27.09 15.15
CA LEU A 422 -2.68 27.42 16.57
C LEU A 422 -1.43 26.71 17.12
N LEU A 423 -1.20 25.45 16.73
CA LEU A 423 0.01 24.72 17.10
C LEU A 423 1.27 25.35 16.47
N GLN A 424 1.22 25.70 15.18
CA GLN A 424 2.32 26.36 14.48
C GLN A 424 2.75 27.65 15.18
N LYS A 425 1.80 28.47 15.64
CA LYS A 425 2.10 29.71 16.39
C LYS A 425 2.73 29.50 17.76
N ARG A 426 2.59 28.31 18.35
CA ARG A 426 3.18 27.95 19.64
C ARG A 426 4.55 27.28 19.49
N ALA A 427 4.86 26.75 18.30
CA ALA A 427 6.13 26.11 18.00
C ALA A 427 7.29 27.12 18.05
N VAL A 428 8.45 26.68 18.53
CA VAL A 428 9.64 27.54 18.76
C VAL A 428 10.12 28.23 17.49
N GLN A 429 10.02 27.54 16.34
CA GLN A 429 10.47 28.05 15.05
C GLN A 429 9.31 28.55 14.16
N GLU A 430 8.10 28.66 14.70
CA GLU A 430 6.87 28.90 13.90
C GLU A 430 6.69 27.93 12.72
N GLU A 431 7.24 26.71 12.88
CA GLU A 431 7.18 25.62 11.91
C GLU A 431 6.92 24.31 12.65
N LEU A 432 5.93 23.57 12.16
CA LEU A 432 5.61 22.23 12.65
C LEU A 432 6.51 21.20 11.98
N GLN A 433 7.08 20.32 12.79
CA GLN A 433 7.86 19.17 12.32
C GLN A 433 6.95 18.00 11.93
N GLN A 434 7.49 17.01 11.21
CA GLN A 434 6.72 15.82 10.79
C GLN A 434 6.09 15.08 11.97
N GLU A 435 6.85 14.86 13.06
CA GLU A 435 6.38 14.13 14.24
C GLU A 435 5.21 14.86 14.92
N GLU A 436 5.31 16.19 15.04
CA GLU A 436 4.24 17.04 15.59
C GLU A 436 2.99 17.00 14.69
N LEU A 437 3.18 17.07 13.37
CA LEU A 437 2.09 16.93 12.40
C LEU A 437 1.42 15.56 12.50
N PHE A 438 2.18 14.48 12.67
CA PHE A 438 1.64 13.14 12.79
C PHE A 438 0.70 13.03 14.00
N VAL A 439 1.17 13.42 15.19
CA VAL A 439 0.38 13.37 16.42
C VAL A 439 -0.84 14.30 16.33
N ALA A 440 -0.64 15.53 15.85
CA ALA A 440 -1.73 16.49 15.74
C ALA A 440 -2.80 16.02 14.74
N VAL A 441 -2.42 15.48 13.59
CA VAL A 441 -3.35 14.94 12.59
C VAL A 441 -4.07 13.72 13.15
N GLU A 442 -3.40 12.82 13.86
CA GLU A 442 -4.03 11.68 14.52
C GLU A 442 -5.15 12.13 15.47
N MET A 443 -4.85 13.07 16.36
CA MET A 443 -5.81 13.61 17.33
C MET A 443 -6.97 14.34 16.64
N LEU A 444 -6.66 15.22 15.68
CA LEU A 444 -7.67 16.00 14.97
C LEU A 444 -8.57 15.12 14.08
N SER A 445 -8.03 14.05 13.51
CA SER A 445 -8.81 13.04 12.78
C SER A 445 -9.78 12.31 13.70
N ALA A 446 -9.37 12.00 14.94
CA ALA A 446 -10.26 11.39 15.92
C ALA A 446 -11.37 12.37 16.38
N VAL A 447 -11.05 13.66 16.53
CA VAL A 447 -12.04 14.73 16.78
C VAL A 447 -13.00 14.88 15.60
N ALA A 448 -12.50 14.79 14.37
CA ALA A 448 -13.32 14.84 13.16
C ALA A 448 -14.31 13.67 13.08
N LEU A 449 -13.86 12.45 13.38
CA LEU A 449 -14.73 11.27 13.45
C LEU A 449 -15.80 11.42 14.53
N THR A 450 -15.43 11.92 15.71
CA THR A 450 -16.38 12.18 16.81
C THR A 450 -17.45 13.16 16.37
N ASN A 451 -17.06 14.23 15.68
CA ASN A 451 -18.00 15.20 15.10
C ASN A 451 -18.95 14.60 14.06
N GLN A 452 -18.47 13.71 13.20
CA GLN A 452 -19.30 13.06 12.19
C GLN A 452 -20.29 12.08 12.83
N THR A 453 -19.85 11.30 13.83
CA THR A 453 -20.74 10.38 14.55
C THR A 453 -21.79 11.12 15.37
N LEU A 454 -21.45 12.30 15.91
CA LEU A 454 -22.36 13.22 16.58
C LEU A 454 -23.45 13.74 15.64
N GLU A 455 -23.12 14.12 14.40
CA GLU A 455 -24.11 14.56 13.40
C GLU A 455 -25.10 13.46 13.01
N VAL A 456 -24.62 12.23 12.93
CA VAL A 456 -25.46 11.06 12.60
C VAL A 456 -26.37 10.68 13.78
N GLY A 457 -26.02 11.08 15.01
CA GLY A 457 -26.78 10.74 16.21
C GLY A 457 -26.73 9.25 16.58
N ASN A 458 -25.73 8.51 16.10
CA ASN A 458 -25.57 7.09 16.43
C ASN A 458 -24.76 6.93 17.72
N LEU A 459 -25.45 6.63 18.82
CA LEU A 459 -24.85 6.46 20.15
C LEU A 459 -23.67 5.48 20.15
N GLN A 460 -23.79 4.30 19.53
CA GLN A 460 -22.73 3.29 19.58
C GLN A 460 -21.44 3.76 18.91
N LYS A 461 -21.55 4.37 17.72
CA LYS A 461 -20.40 4.90 16.99
C LYS A 461 -19.80 6.12 17.67
N PHE A 462 -20.65 6.98 18.23
CA PHE A 462 -20.22 8.11 19.03
C PHE A 462 -19.44 7.62 20.27
N SER A 463 -19.94 6.61 20.97
CA SER A 463 -19.27 6.04 22.13
C SER A 463 -17.91 5.46 21.82
N SER A 464 -17.78 4.69 20.74
CA SER A 464 -16.48 4.16 20.32
C SER A 464 -15.50 5.26 19.90
N SER A 465 -16.01 6.34 19.30
CA SER A 465 -15.18 7.46 18.86
C SER A 465 -14.69 8.29 20.06
N LEU A 466 -15.57 8.62 20.99
CA LEU A 466 -15.26 9.45 22.17
C LEU A 466 -14.30 8.74 23.14
N LEU A 467 -14.43 7.41 23.27
CA LEU A 467 -13.56 6.57 24.09
C LEU A 467 -12.23 6.20 23.40
N SER A 468 -12.03 6.62 22.14
CA SER A 468 -10.79 6.32 21.43
C SER A 468 -9.60 7.02 22.10
N PRO A 469 -8.49 6.29 22.35
CA PRO A 469 -7.30 6.88 22.96
C PRO A 469 -6.72 8.03 22.12
N SER A 470 -6.94 8.01 20.80
CA SER A 470 -6.48 9.07 19.89
C SER A 470 -7.21 10.41 20.11
N VAL A 471 -8.44 10.43 20.64
CA VAL A 471 -9.10 11.71 20.99
C VAL A 471 -8.51 12.29 22.27
N GLY A 472 -8.11 11.42 23.22
CA GLY A 472 -7.43 11.85 24.44
C GLY A 472 -8.26 12.72 25.39
N LEU A 473 -9.59 12.57 25.39
CA LEU A 473 -10.46 13.27 26.33
C LEU A 473 -10.29 12.71 27.76
N SER A 474 -10.39 13.59 28.74
CA SER A 474 -10.33 13.24 30.17
C SER A 474 -11.74 13.15 30.77
N ASP A 475 -11.89 12.34 31.81
CA ASP A 475 -13.13 12.20 32.60
C ASP A 475 -14.37 11.74 31.80
N VAL A 476 -14.19 10.95 30.74
CA VAL A 476 -15.31 10.38 29.98
C VAL A 476 -15.86 9.15 30.72
N ASP A 477 -17.12 9.21 31.16
CA ASP A 477 -17.82 8.07 31.77
C ASP A 477 -18.71 7.33 30.75
N PRO A 478 -18.45 6.03 30.47
CA PRO A 478 -19.30 5.22 29.61
C PRO A 478 -20.77 5.12 30.04
N ALA A 479 -21.11 5.38 31.31
CA ALA A 479 -22.48 5.39 31.79
C ALA A 479 -23.27 6.65 31.38
N MET A 480 -22.57 7.73 30.99
CA MET A 480 -23.17 9.04 30.71
C MET A 480 -23.24 9.37 29.21
N MET A 481 -22.98 8.40 28.33
CA MET A 481 -22.86 8.63 26.87
C MET A 481 -24.10 9.25 26.23
N ASP A 482 -25.31 8.87 26.67
CA ASP A 482 -26.56 9.45 26.18
C ASP A 482 -26.65 10.94 26.51
N ARG A 483 -26.25 11.33 27.73
CA ARG A 483 -26.24 12.73 28.18
C ARG A 483 -25.18 13.55 27.45
N TYR A 484 -23.99 12.99 27.22
CA TYR A 484 -22.95 13.64 26.41
C TYR A 484 -23.43 13.86 24.98
N LEU A 485 -24.03 12.85 24.36
CA LEU A 485 -24.54 12.93 22.98
C LEU A 485 -25.60 14.03 22.88
N GLU A 486 -26.56 14.07 23.79
CA GLU A 486 -27.62 15.09 23.80
C GLU A 486 -27.05 16.50 23.97
N HIS A 487 -26.17 16.70 24.96
CA HIS A 487 -25.57 18.01 25.23
C HIS A 487 -24.73 18.51 24.05
N LEU A 488 -23.79 17.69 23.56
CA LEU A 488 -22.89 18.05 22.46
C LEU A 488 -23.66 18.23 21.14
N SER A 489 -24.72 17.45 20.91
CA SER A 489 -25.61 17.66 19.76
C SER A 489 -26.29 19.04 19.84
N GLY A 490 -26.72 19.45 21.04
CA GLY A 490 -27.25 20.77 21.30
C GLY A 490 -26.23 21.89 21.05
N VAL A 491 -24.98 21.72 21.51
CA VAL A 491 -23.89 22.68 21.25
C VAL A 491 -23.62 22.79 19.74
N LYS A 492 -23.59 21.66 19.04
CA LYS A 492 -23.35 21.62 17.59
C LYS A 492 -24.49 22.25 16.78
N GLN A 493 -25.74 22.12 17.22
CA GLN A 493 -26.89 22.76 16.56
C GLN A 493 -26.81 24.30 16.58
N GLN A 494 -26.09 24.89 17.56
CA GLN A 494 -25.90 26.34 17.61
C GLN A 494 -24.92 26.82 16.52
N ASN A 495 -23.98 25.97 16.08
CA ASN A 495 -22.94 26.28 15.09
C ASN A 495 -22.84 25.19 14.00
N VAL A 496 -23.89 25.04 13.19
CA VAL A 496 -24.05 23.96 12.19
C VAL A 496 -22.89 23.86 11.19
N THR A 497 -22.19 24.95 10.90
CA THR A 497 -21.12 24.98 9.88
C THR A 497 -19.74 24.62 10.41
N HIS A 498 -19.56 24.49 11.73
CA HIS A 498 -18.26 24.32 12.36
C HIS A 498 -18.15 22.96 13.05
N PHE A 499 -17.02 22.28 12.86
CA PHE A 499 -16.67 21.11 13.65
C PHE A 499 -16.33 21.56 15.08
N LEU A 500 -16.84 20.88 16.10
CA LEU A 500 -16.41 21.13 17.46
C LEU A 500 -14.90 20.84 17.58
N THR A 501 -14.18 21.75 18.19
CA THR A 501 -12.77 21.61 18.53
C THR A 501 -12.57 20.62 19.68
N TRP A 502 -11.34 20.18 19.91
CA TRP A 502 -11.04 19.31 21.04
C TRP A 502 -11.44 19.96 22.38
N ASN A 503 -11.18 21.26 22.54
CA ASN A 503 -11.53 22.00 23.75
C ASN A 503 -13.03 22.05 23.99
N GLU A 504 -13.83 22.30 22.95
CA GLU A 504 -15.30 22.33 23.05
C GLU A 504 -15.88 20.95 23.41
N LEU A 505 -15.29 19.86 22.88
CA LEU A 505 -15.67 18.50 23.27
C LEU A 505 -15.34 18.25 24.74
N GLN A 506 -14.14 18.60 25.20
CA GLN A 506 -13.73 18.43 26.60
C GLN A 506 -14.59 19.28 27.55
N GLU A 507 -14.87 20.53 27.21
CA GLU A 507 -15.76 21.40 27.98
C GLU A 507 -17.18 20.84 28.05
N GLY A 508 -17.69 20.26 26.95
CA GLY A 508 -19.00 19.61 26.94
C GLY A 508 -19.06 18.38 27.86
N VAL A 509 -18.02 17.55 27.88
CA VAL A 509 -17.91 16.41 28.80
C VAL A 509 -17.87 16.89 30.26
N ILE A 510 -16.99 17.85 30.56
CA ILE A 510 -16.87 18.43 31.92
C ILE A 510 -18.19 19.06 32.37
N SER A 511 -18.87 19.80 31.50
CA SER A 511 -20.17 20.43 31.76
C SER A 511 -21.23 19.38 32.14
N VAL A 512 -21.32 18.27 31.40
CA VAL A 512 -22.27 17.19 31.72
C VAL A 512 -21.90 16.51 33.04
N ASN A 513 -20.62 16.20 33.26
CA ASN A 513 -20.16 15.59 34.51
C ASN A 513 -20.50 16.45 35.71
N ASN A 514 -20.19 17.75 35.64
CA ASN A 514 -20.49 18.69 36.71
C ASN A 514 -21.99 18.78 36.97
N ARG A 515 -22.84 18.81 35.93
CA ARG A 515 -24.31 18.81 36.10
C ARG A 515 -24.82 17.56 36.78
N VAL A 516 -24.32 16.38 36.42
CA VAL A 516 -24.72 15.11 37.05
C VAL A 516 -24.27 15.09 38.51
N GLN A 517 -23.04 15.50 38.78
CA GLN A 517 -22.52 15.59 40.13
C GLN A 517 -23.33 16.59 40.99
N GLU A 518 -23.72 17.73 40.42
CA GLU A 518 -24.61 18.71 41.06
C GLU A 518 -26.00 18.12 41.33
N GLU A 519 -26.60 17.38 40.37
CA GLU A 519 -27.89 16.69 40.53
C GLU A 519 -27.84 15.66 41.68
N GLU A 520 -26.80 14.83 41.72
CA GLU A 520 -26.58 13.83 42.77
C GLU A 520 -26.36 14.49 44.14
N GLN A 521 -25.58 15.57 44.19
CA GLN A 521 -25.37 16.32 45.42
C GLN A 521 -26.68 16.96 45.92
N GLN A 522 -27.49 17.51 45.02
CA GLN A 522 -28.81 18.04 45.37
C GLN A 522 -29.80 16.95 45.81
N GLN A 523 -29.71 15.74 45.25
CA GLN A 523 -30.48 14.58 45.71
C GLN A 523 -30.08 14.19 47.13
N LEU A 524 -28.78 14.10 47.41
CA LEU A 524 -28.27 13.80 48.75
C LEU A 524 -28.71 14.85 49.78
N LEU A 525 -28.68 16.14 49.41
CA LEU A 525 -29.19 17.22 50.26
C LEU A 525 -30.70 17.08 50.54
N ALA A 526 -31.51 16.74 49.54
CA ALA A 526 -32.94 16.52 49.73
C ALA A 526 -33.23 15.32 50.66
N VAL A 527 -32.48 14.23 50.52
CA VAL A 527 -32.54 13.06 51.40
C VAL A 527 -32.12 13.43 52.83
N GLY A 528 -31.04 14.19 53.00
CA GLY A 528 -30.57 14.67 54.30
C GLY A 528 -31.61 15.54 55.01
N LEU A 529 -32.16 16.54 54.31
CA LEU A 529 -33.23 17.40 54.84
C LEU A 529 -34.49 16.61 55.20
N THR A 530 -34.82 15.57 54.42
CA THR A 530 -35.95 14.67 54.73
C THR A 530 -35.69 13.89 56.01
N ASN A 531 -34.48 13.35 56.20
CA ASN A 531 -34.10 12.65 57.42
C ASN A 531 -34.10 13.59 58.64
N GLU A 532 -33.57 14.80 58.50
CA GLU A 532 -33.61 15.83 59.54
C GLU A 532 -35.05 16.18 59.95
N ALA A 533 -35.94 16.36 58.97
CA ALA A 533 -37.35 16.61 59.21
C ALA A 533 -38.05 15.44 59.92
N VAL A 534 -37.75 14.20 59.53
CA VAL A 534 -38.29 12.99 60.17
C VAL A 534 -37.78 12.83 61.60
N MET A 535 -36.53 13.19 61.86
CA MET A 535 -35.88 13.16 63.19
C MET A 535 -36.46 14.20 64.14
N SER A 536 -36.63 15.43 63.66
CA SER A 536 -37.18 16.56 64.42
C SER A 536 -38.70 16.52 64.55
N GLY A 537 -39.38 15.75 63.70
CA GLY A 537 -40.84 15.75 63.59
C GLY A 537 -41.39 17.03 62.95
N ASP A 538 -40.56 17.81 62.26
CA ASP A 538 -40.97 19.07 61.63
C ASP A 538 -41.70 18.83 60.30
N ILE A 539 -43.01 19.03 60.33
CA ILE A 539 -43.92 18.87 59.19
C ILE A 539 -43.62 19.88 58.07
N ARG A 540 -43.18 21.10 58.42
CA ARG A 540 -42.92 22.15 57.42
C ARG A 540 -41.62 21.87 56.70
N LEU A 541 -40.57 21.50 57.44
CA LEU A 541 -39.29 21.11 56.86
C LEU A 541 -39.46 19.89 55.95
N LEU A 542 -40.26 18.89 56.40
CA LEU A 542 -40.54 17.69 55.61
C LEU A 542 -41.25 18.05 54.29
N LEU A 543 -42.26 18.93 54.35
CA LEU A 543 -42.96 19.35 53.14
C LEU A 543 -42.02 20.08 52.18
N SER A 544 -41.18 20.99 52.67
CA SER A 544 -40.20 21.68 51.82
C SER A 544 -39.20 20.72 51.20
N ALA A 545 -38.70 19.74 51.96
CA ALA A 545 -37.73 18.76 51.49
C ALA A 545 -38.31 17.82 50.42
N LEU A 546 -39.53 17.30 50.64
CA LEU A 546 -40.20 16.42 49.68
C LEU A 546 -40.61 17.15 48.39
N MET A 547 -40.80 18.47 48.43
CA MET A 547 -41.19 19.28 47.27
C MET A 547 -40.01 19.82 46.46
N LEU A 548 -38.77 19.54 46.87
CA LEU A 548 -37.60 19.87 46.06
C LEU A 548 -37.64 19.06 44.75
N PRO A 549 -37.32 19.66 43.59
CA PRO A 549 -37.21 18.91 42.32
C PRO A 549 -36.20 17.75 42.41
N SER A 550 -35.16 17.92 43.23
CA SER A 550 -34.16 16.91 43.50
C SER A 550 -34.64 15.76 44.40
N SER A 551 -35.86 15.79 44.94
CA SER A 551 -36.39 14.64 45.69
C SER A 551 -36.81 13.48 44.77
N GLY A 552 -36.97 13.72 43.46
CA GLY A 552 -37.41 12.70 42.50
C GLY A 552 -38.81 12.15 42.83
N LEU A 553 -39.68 12.97 43.43
CA LEU A 553 -41.03 12.61 43.86
C LEU A 553 -42.08 13.44 43.11
N ASP A 554 -42.81 12.81 42.18
CA ASP A 554 -43.84 13.51 41.37
C ASP A 554 -45.23 13.55 42.01
N GLU A 555 -45.48 12.75 43.06
CA GLU A 555 -46.84 12.52 43.63
C GLU A 555 -47.04 13.10 45.04
N VAL A 556 -46.21 14.04 45.48
CA VAL A 556 -46.30 14.56 46.86
C VAL A 556 -47.53 15.47 47.01
N LEU A 557 -48.46 15.05 47.86
CA LEU A 557 -49.69 15.78 48.17
C LEU A 557 -49.56 16.44 49.55
N PRO A 558 -49.58 17.79 49.64
CA PRO A 558 -49.42 18.50 50.90
C PRO A 558 -50.43 18.08 51.99
N ALA A 559 -51.65 17.69 51.59
CA ALA A 559 -52.69 17.21 52.51
C ALA A 559 -52.32 15.89 53.22
N HIS A 560 -51.36 15.13 52.70
CA HIS A 560 -50.95 13.84 53.26
C HIS A 560 -49.66 13.94 54.10
N ILE A 561 -49.16 15.15 54.38
CA ILE A 561 -47.85 15.34 55.02
C ILE A 561 -47.70 14.64 56.38
N CYS A 562 -48.74 14.65 57.22
CA CYS A 562 -48.71 13.92 58.50
C CYS A 562 -48.62 12.41 58.30
N ARG A 563 -49.22 11.90 57.21
CA ARG A 563 -49.13 10.50 56.85
C ARG A 563 -47.74 10.13 56.34
N TYR A 564 -47.13 10.99 55.52
CA TYR A 564 -45.74 10.83 55.11
C TYR A 564 -44.82 10.78 56.32
N LEU A 565 -44.92 11.75 57.25
CA LEU A 565 -44.11 11.77 58.46
C LEU A 565 -44.27 10.47 59.27
N THR A 566 -45.50 10.04 59.53
CA THR A 566 -45.76 8.81 60.31
C THR A 566 -45.12 7.57 59.68
N LEU A 567 -45.25 7.41 58.36
CA LEU A 567 -44.72 6.24 57.65
C LEU A 567 -43.20 6.29 57.51
N LEU A 568 -42.62 7.48 57.28
CA LEU A 568 -41.17 7.68 57.22
C LEU A 568 -40.53 7.43 58.59
N THR A 569 -41.09 7.97 59.68
CA THR A 569 -40.62 7.68 61.04
C THR A 569 -40.65 6.18 61.33
N ARG A 570 -41.75 5.50 60.99
CA ARG A 570 -41.87 4.03 61.16
C ARG A 570 -40.93 3.24 60.25
N ALA A 571 -40.67 3.70 59.03
CA ALA A 571 -39.70 3.08 58.13
C ALA A 571 -38.29 3.17 58.72
N ARG A 572 -37.95 4.33 59.27
CA ARG A 572 -36.65 4.55 59.92
C ARG A 572 -36.49 3.72 61.18
N GLU A 573 -37.48 3.69 62.06
CA GLU A 573 -37.47 2.85 63.28
C GLU A 573 -37.26 1.37 62.95
N ARG A 574 -37.93 0.87 61.91
CA ARG A 574 -37.72 -0.50 61.42
C ARG A 574 -36.30 -0.71 60.90
N LYS A 575 -35.76 0.26 60.16
CA LYS A 575 -34.40 0.20 59.63
C LYS A 575 -33.36 0.15 60.75
N VAL A 576 -33.49 1.01 61.77
CA VAL A 576 -32.67 1.01 63.00
C VAL A 576 -32.74 -0.34 63.72
N GLN A 577 -33.93 -0.93 63.84
CA GLN A 577 -34.11 -2.24 64.49
C GLN A 577 -33.42 -3.38 63.73
N VAL A 578 -33.45 -3.35 62.39
CA VAL A 578 -32.86 -4.39 61.54
C VAL A 578 -31.35 -4.23 61.43
N SER A 579 -30.85 -3.01 61.24
CA SER A 579 -29.42 -2.73 61.08
C SER A 579 -28.65 -2.73 62.40
N ARG A 580 -29.33 -2.55 63.53
CA ARG A 580 -28.74 -2.28 64.86
C ARG A 580 -27.86 -1.02 64.90
N ASP A 581 -28.10 -0.11 63.97
CA ASP A 581 -27.44 1.18 63.88
C ASP A 581 -28.44 2.30 64.22
N PHE A 582 -28.16 3.04 65.28
CA PHE A 582 -29.01 4.14 65.75
C PHE A 582 -28.98 5.36 64.82
N GLU A 583 -27.93 5.49 64.00
CA GLU A 583 -27.76 6.56 63.02
C GLU A 583 -28.28 6.18 61.64
N ALA A 584 -29.00 5.05 61.51
CA ALA A 584 -29.55 4.63 60.23
C ALA A 584 -30.49 5.69 59.62
N GLU A 585 -30.09 6.19 58.45
CA GLU A 585 -30.85 7.15 57.63
C GLU A 585 -31.72 6.43 56.58
N LEU A 586 -32.79 7.08 56.16
CA LEU A 586 -33.61 6.67 55.02
C LEU A 586 -32.92 7.07 53.72
N TRP A 587 -32.85 6.14 52.76
CA TRP A 587 -32.36 6.43 51.41
C TRP A 587 -33.52 6.85 50.50
N LEU A 588 -33.20 7.38 49.32
CA LEU A 588 -34.18 7.83 48.33
C LEU A 588 -35.28 6.79 48.06
N ALA A 589 -34.91 5.52 47.88
CA ALA A 589 -35.86 4.43 47.64
C ALA A 589 -36.83 4.22 48.81
N ASP A 590 -36.35 4.33 50.06
CA ASP A 590 -37.20 4.21 51.26
C ASP A 590 -38.21 5.36 51.31
N ILE A 591 -37.76 6.58 50.97
CA ILE A 591 -38.60 7.79 50.96
C ILE A 591 -39.67 7.68 49.86
N GLN A 592 -39.29 7.28 48.65
CA GLN A 592 -40.21 7.07 47.52
C GLN A 592 -41.27 6.01 47.84
N GLU A 593 -40.87 4.88 48.43
CA GLU A 593 -41.80 3.82 48.82
C GLU A 593 -42.78 4.31 49.90
N ALA A 594 -42.29 5.03 50.91
CA ALA A 594 -43.13 5.56 51.98
C ALA A 594 -44.15 6.59 51.46
N VAL A 595 -43.75 7.49 50.55
CA VAL A 595 -44.64 8.48 49.93
C VAL A 595 -45.71 7.77 49.07
N LYS A 596 -45.31 6.81 48.25
CA LYS A 596 -46.23 6.02 47.41
C LYS A 596 -47.25 5.25 48.27
N LEU A 597 -46.78 4.57 49.32
CA LEU A 597 -47.63 3.84 50.25
C LEU A 597 -48.61 4.77 50.97
N ALA A 598 -48.15 5.93 51.43
CA ALA A 598 -48.99 6.93 52.07
C ALA A 598 -50.10 7.43 51.14
N ASN A 599 -49.78 7.71 49.88
CA ASN A 599 -50.75 8.11 48.88
C ASN A 599 -51.80 7.03 48.62
N GLN A 600 -51.36 5.79 48.43
CA GLN A 600 -52.25 4.66 48.21
C GLN A 600 -53.17 4.42 49.41
N GLN A 601 -52.63 4.49 50.63
CA GLN A 601 -53.42 4.34 51.86
C GLN A 601 -54.43 5.47 52.03
N SER A 602 -54.06 6.70 51.69
CA SER A 602 -54.96 7.87 51.74
C SER A 602 -56.12 7.70 50.77
N GLN A 603 -55.83 7.28 49.54
CA GLN A 603 -56.86 7.00 48.53
C GLN A 603 -57.77 5.85 48.97
N ASN A 604 -57.21 4.76 49.51
CA ASN A 604 -57.97 3.62 49.99
C ASN A 604 -58.88 3.99 51.17
N ALA A 605 -58.37 4.80 52.12
CA ALA A 605 -59.14 5.29 53.25
C ALA A 605 -60.30 6.18 52.79
N LEU A 606 -60.05 7.11 51.87
CA LEU A 606 -61.09 7.96 51.30
C LEU A 606 -62.17 7.14 50.57
N LYS A 607 -61.75 6.20 49.71
CA LYS A 607 -62.65 5.29 48.99
C LYS A 607 -63.52 4.46 49.93
N LEU A 608 -62.94 3.92 51.00
CA LEU A 608 -63.66 3.19 52.04
C LEU A 608 -64.70 4.10 52.72
N CYS A 609 -64.32 5.32 53.12
CA CYS A 609 -65.23 6.26 53.74
C CYS A 609 -66.39 6.65 52.81
N LEU A 610 -66.11 6.89 51.54
CA LEU A 610 -67.12 7.19 50.51
C LEU A 610 -68.06 6.00 50.28
N ALA A 611 -67.54 4.79 50.22
CA ALA A 611 -68.34 3.58 50.06
C ALA A 611 -69.28 3.39 51.27
N VAL A 612 -68.77 3.55 52.50
CA VAL A 612 -69.59 3.49 53.72
C VAL A 612 -70.65 4.60 53.75
N ALA A 613 -70.30 5.83 53.34
CA ALA A 613 -71.25 6.94 53.22
C ALA A 613 -72.35 6.64 52.20
N ALA A 614 -71.99 6.05 51.06
CA ALA A 614 -72.93 5.60 50.03
C ALA A 614 -73.85 4.48 50.54
N VAL A 615 -73.35 3.55 51.37
CA VAL A 615 -74.18 2.50 52.00
C VAL A 615 -75.21 3.18 52.91
N ASN A 616 -74.76 4.08 53.79
CA ASN A 616 -75.65 4.80 54.70
C ASN A 616 -76.71 5.61 53.96
N GLN A 617 -76.36 6.22 52.82
CA GLN A 617 -77.30 6.96 51.97
C GLN A 617 -78.31 6.03 51.27
N ALA A 618 -77.84 4.92 50.68
CA ALA A 618 -78.72 3.93 50.04
C ALA A 618 -79.72 3.30 51.03
N VAL A 619 -79.27 3.05 52.27
CA VAL A 619 -80.14 2.57 53.35
C VAL A 619 -81.20 3.61 53.72
N LYS A 620 -80.83 4.91 53.80
CA LYS A 620 -81.79 6.00 54.06
C LYS A 620 -82.84 6.17 52.97
N GLU A 621 -82.46 5.97 51.71
CA GLU A 621 -83.39 6.01 50.55
C GLU A 621 -84.33 4.81 50.50
N ASN A 622 -84.14 3.82 51.38
CA ASN A 622 -84.96 2.62 51.54
C ASN A 622 -85.09 1.78 50.26
N ARG A 623 -84.00 1.64 49.49
CA ARG A 623 -83.95 0.92 48.22
C ARG A 623 -83.04 -0.31 48.30
N PRO A 624 -83.57 -1.53 48.55
CA PRO A 624 -82.74 -2.71 48.86
C PRO A 624 -81.81 -3.12 47.71
N LYS A 625 -82.22 -2.93 46.45
CA LYS A 625 -81.36 -3.20 45.28
C LYS A 625 -80.16 -2.24 45.20
N GLN A 626 -80.33 -0.98 45.61
CA GLN A 626 -79.24 -0.01 45.62
C GLN A 626 -78.30 -0.27 46.80
N THR A 627 -78.84 -0.61 47.97
CA THR A 627 -78.05 -1.02 49.13
C THR A 627 -77.18 -2.23 48.83
N LEU A 628 -77.73 -3.26 48.18
CA LEU A 628 -76.95 -4.43 47.74
C LEU A 628 -75.83 -4.03 46.76
N ARG A 629 -76.10 -3.14 45.80
CA ARG A 629 -75.10 -2.67 44.83
C ARG A 629 -73.92 -1.97 45.51
N VAL A 630 -74.18 -1.13 46.51
CA VAL A 630 -73.13 -0.42 47.25
C VAL A 630 -72.39 -1.38 48.21
N LEU A 631 -73.09 -2.34 48.84
CA LEU A 631 -72.46 -3.36 49.67
C LEU A 631 -71.52 -4.30 48.87
N ALA A 632 -71.77 -4.46 47.57
CA ALA A 632 -70.91 -5.23 46.67
C ALA A 632 -69.66 -4.46 46.19
N LEU A 633 -69.45 -3.21 46.64
CA LEU A 633 -68.26 -2.44 46.26
C LEU A 633 -66.99 -3.07 46.85
N PRO A 634 -65.91 -3.22 46.04
CA PRO A 634 -64.67 -3.84 46.48
C PRO A 634 -63.98 -3.07 47.61
N GLU A 635 -64.22 -1.76 47.71
CA GLU A 635 -63.68 -0.88 48.75
C GLU A 635 -64.08 -1.31 50.17
N LEU A 636 -65.25 -1.93 50.34
CA LEU A 636 -65.77 -2.36 51.64
C LEU A 636 -65.19 -3.70 52.10
N GLN A 637 -64.51 -4.43 51.21
CA GLN A 637 -63.86 -5.73 51.50
C GLN A 637 -64.80 -6.77 52.14
N LEU A 638 -66.09 -6.68 51.87
CA LEU A 638 -67.08 -7.63 52.38
C LEU A 638 -67.03 -8.94 51.59
N THR A 639 -66.79 -10.06 52.27
CA THR A 639 -66.82 -11.39 51.66
C THR A 639 -68.21 -12.02 51.82
N GLY A 640 -68.76 -12.59 50.74
CA GLY A 640 -69.99 -13.39 50.80
C GLY A 640 -71.30 -12.60 50.75
N VAL A 641 -71.32 -11.42 50.13
CA VAL A 641 -72.56 -10.67 49.87
C VAL A 641 -73.43 -11.44 48.87
N ARG A 642 -74.62 -11.90 49.30
CA ARG A 642 -75.56 -12.67 48.48
C ARG A 642 -76.65 -11.79 47.90
N SER A 643 -76.94 -11.93 46.60
CA SER A 643 -77.99 -11.18 45.90
C SER A 643 -79.38 -11.34 46.54
N ASP A 644 -79.64 -12.53 47.09
CA ASP A 644 -80.98 -12.93 47.57
C ASP A 644 -81.35 -12.27 48.90
N CYS A 645 -80.36 -11.83 49.67
CA CYS A 645 -80.52 -11.26 51.01
C CYS A 645 -80.67 -9.71 50.99
N ALA A 646 -80.91 -9.10 49.84
CA ALA A 646 -80.95 -7.63 49.69
C ALA A 646 -81.91 -6.93 50.66
N ALA A 647 -83.10 -7.51 50.88
CA ALA A 647 -84.11 -6.97 51.79
C ALA A 647 -83.71 -7.12 53.26
N GLU A 648 -83.08 -8.24 53.61
CA GLU A 648 -82.59 -8.54 54.97
C GLU A 648 -81.42 -7.62 55.34
N TYR A 649 -80.49 -7.39 54.40
CA TYR A 649 -79.40 -6.41 54.58
C TYR A 649 -79.94 -5.00 54.80
N GLN A 650 -80.94 -4.58 54.01
CA GLN A 650 -81.60 -3.28 54.15
C GLN A 650 -82.28 -3.14 55.52
N GLN A 651 -82.99 -4.16 55.98
CA GLN A 651 -83.68 -4.15 57.27
C GLN A 651 -82.70 -4.14 58.45
N GLY A 652 -81.64 -4.96 58.39
CA GLY A 652 -80.62 -5.03 59.43
C GLY A 652 -79.82 -3.72 59.55
N LEU A 653 -79.38 -3.15 58.42
CA LEU A 653 -78.63 -1.90 58.41
C LEU A 653 -79.50 -0.70 58.82
N SER A 654 -80.77 -0.64 58.40
CA SER A 654 -81.68 0.43 58.83
C SER A 654 -81.96 0.37 60.33
N ALA A 655 -82.16 -0.82 60.90
CA ALA A 655 -82.27 -1.00 62.35
C ALA A 655 -81.00 -0.52 63.09
N LEU A 656 -79.81 -0.88 62.58
CA LEU A 656 -78.54 -0.45 63.15
C LEU A 656 -78.33 1.08 63.08
N ILE A 657 -78.72 1.74 61.99
CA ILE A 657 -78.68 3.20 61.89
C ILE A 657 -79.59 3.82 62.94
N VAL A 658 -80.84 3.35 63.07
CA VAL A 658 -81.78 3.87 64.08
C VAL A 658 -81.26 3.67 65.50
N HIS A 659 -80.71 2.50 65.82
CA HIS A 659 -80.13 2.22 67.14
C HIS A 659 -78.87 3.05 67.45
N ARG A 660 -78.08 3.41 66.44
CA ARG A 660 -76.85 4.21 66.60
C ARG A 660 -77.07 5.72 66.51
N THR A 661 -78.28 6.18 66.19
CA THR A 661 -78.61 7.61 66.22
C THR A 661 -79.24 7.92 67.59
N PRO A 662 -78.53 8.53 68.56
CA PRO A 662 -79.11 8.77 69.87
C PRO A 662 -80.20 9.84 69.76
N SER A 663 -81.44 9.47 70.04
CA SER A 663 -82.53 10.40 70.27
C SER A 663 -82.24 11.21 71.55
N GLY A 664 -81.58 12.36 71.42
CA GLY A 664 -81.50 13.39 72.45
C GLY A 664 -80.50 13.13 73.59
N SER A 665 -79.24 13.50 73.41
CA SER A 665 -78.37 14.10 74.44
C SER A 665 -77.07 14.58 73.78
N GLY A 666 -76.49 15.66 74.30
CA GLY A 666 -75.52 16.52 73.63
C GLY A 666 -74.17 15.89 73.27
N ASP A 667 -73.48 16.63 72.38
CA ASP A 667 -72.03 16.60 72.12
C ASP A 667 -71.43 15.65 71.05
N SER A 668 -72.09 15.48 69.90
CA SER A 668 -71.37 15.15 68.65
C SER A 668 -71.96 15.93 67.47
N ARG A 669 -71.73 17.24 67.46
CA ARG A 669 -72.09 18.16 66.34
C ARG A 669 -71.02 18.21 65.25
N SER A 670 -69.93 17.44 65.37
CA SER A 670 -68.86 17.49 64.40
C SER A 670 -69.30 16.89 63.06
N PRO A 671 -69.08 17.58 61.94
CA PRO A 671 -69.28 17.00 60.62
C PRO A 671 -68.21 15.96 60.27
N TRP A 672 -67.26 15.70 61.17
CA TRP A 672 -66.15 14.77 61.02
C TRP A 672 -66.41 13.42 61.70
N VAL A 673 -66.09 12.34 60.99
CA VAL A 673 -66.11 10.98 61.50
C VAL A 673 -64.69 10.45 61.58
N ARG A 674 -64.35 9.84 62.71
CA ARG A 674 -63.08 9.14 62.90
C ARG A 674 -63.23 7.69 62.46
N VAL A 675 -62.42 7.28 61.50
CA VAL A 675 -62.35 5.91 60.97
C VAL A 675 -61.03 5.30 61.37
N GLN A 676 -61.07 4.15 62.04
CA GLN A 676 -59.89 3.37 62.35
C GLN A 676 -59.60 2.41 61.20
N LEU A 677 -58.39 2.47 60.65
CA LEU A 677 -57.95 1.59 59.58
C LEU A 677 -57.32 0.31 60.14
N HIS A 678 -57.11 -0.68 59.27
CA HIS A 678 -56.57 -2.01 59.61
C HIS A 678 -55.17 -1.96 60.26
N ASP A 679 -54.41 -0.91 59.99
CA ASP A 679 -53.06 -0.70 60.50
C ASP A 679 -53.05 0.03 61.87
N GLY A 680 -54.23 0.27 62.45
CA GLY A 680 -54.42 0.97 63.72
C GLY A 680 -54.44 2.50 63.60
N SER A 681 -54.23 3.05 62.41
CA SER A 681 -54.22 4.49 62.16
C SER A 681 -55.63 5.07 62.14
N PHE A 682 -55.75 6.37 62.46
CA PHE A 682 -57.02 7.09 62.40
C PHE A 682 -57.05 8.01 61.19
N TYR A 683 -58.15 7.92 60.43
CA TYR A 683 -58.47 8.78 59.31
C TYR A 683 -59.74 9.55 59.62
N TYR A 684 -59.77 10.85 59.34
CA TYR A 684 -60.91 11.72 59.62
C TYR A 684 -61.63 12.04 58.31
N PHE A 685 -62.94 11.79 58.25
CA PHE A 685 -63.75 12.00 57.06
C PHE A 685 -64.87 13.00 57.29
N HIS A 686 -64.98 14.03 56.45
CA HIS A 686 -65.97 15.08 56.58
C HIS A 686 -67.24 14.73 55.79
N LEU A 687 -68.33 14.46 56.51
CA LEU A 687 -69.58 13.92 55.94
C LEU A 687 -70.27 14.83 54.92
N LYS A 688 -70.06 16.16 54.98
CA LYS A 688 -70.71 17.12 54.05
C LYS A 688 -69.86 17.49 52.83
N ARG A 689 -68.53 17.47 52.98
CA ARG A 689 -67.58 17.84 51.90
C ARG A 689 -67.05 16.61 51.18
N LEU A 690 -67.20 15.44 51.78
CA LEU A 690 -66.70 14.17 51.26
C LEU A 690 -65.16 14.16 51.09
N GLU A 691 -64.47 14.95 51.90
CA GLU A 691 -63.02 15.06 51.98
C GLU A 691 -62.52 14.29 53.20
N GLY A 692 -61.27 13.83 53.17
CA GLY A 692 -60.64 13.20 54.33
C GLY A 692 -59.28 13.79 54.66
N SER A 693 -58.87 13.62 55.91
CA SER A 693 -57.65 14.16 56.47
C SER A 693 -57.03 13.16 57.47
N TRP A 694 -55.70 13.16 57.51
CA TRP A 694 -54.94 12.44 58.53
C TRP A 694 -54.70 13.28 59.80
N GLU A 695 -54.93 14.59 59.72
CA GLU A 695 -54.88 15.47 60.87
C GLU A 695 -56.22 15.46 61.61
N LYS A 696 -56.14 15.49 62.94
CA LYS A 696 -57.31 15.67 63.78
C LYS A 696 -57.90 17.07 63.54
N PRO A 697 -59.16 17.19 63.10
CA PRO A 697 -59.79 18.49 62.89
C PRO A 697 -59.81 19.33 64.17
N LYS A 698 -59.60 20.64 64.05
CA LYS A 698 -59.64 21.60 65.18
C LYS A 698 -61.06 21.84 65.71
N GLU A 699 -62.07 21.50 64.93
CA GLU A 699 -63.47 21.51 65.35
C GLU A 699 -63.70 20.37 66.36
N LYS A 700 -64.36 20.63 67.49
CA LYS A 700 -64.65 19.60 68.50
C LYS A 700 -65.34 18.41 67.82
N LEU A 701 -64.71 17.23 67.89
CA LEU A 701 -65.25 15.94 67.44
C LEU A 701 -66.48 15.55 68.25
#